data_AF-A0AAN0IP67-F1
#
_entry.id   AF-A0AAN0IP67-F1
#
_cell.length_a   1.000
_cell.length_b   1.000
_cell.length_c   1.000
_cell.angle_alpha   90.00
_cell.angle_beta   90.00
_cell.angle_gamma   90.00
#
_symmetry.space_group_name_H-M   'P 1'
#
loop_
_entity.id
_entity.type
_entity.pdbx_description
1 polymer ?
#
loop_
_entity_poly.entity_id
_entity_poly.type
_entity_poly.pdbx_seq_one_letter_code
_entity_poly.pdbx_strand_id
1 'polypeptide(L)'
;MEDDKTLLVLEEQEEDTSNVCDTETGKSKRDTGQCEIFPDQESVTLSKPSRFSKLSGKAWGRVWCKICQLPSSVFFIMWSEFCERFRLRAVLVLFLTMFLDFDENSTTAIYHSFIVLCYLLPLVGAIISDSCLGKYGTILSLSILYSIGNVLMAISAIPFGSNRVLNIILASIAMGVIAFGTGGIKPCVSPFCGDQFTSKNVHLLPVFFSIFYFTINAGSLISTLLTPVLRGYVSCFGEDQCFPLAFGVPAILMIVSVGIFVLGTKWYVITKPKREAAMLFFKVPWSVGYAIYHRIKYGKIDNTRNFMDNASPKFSRKFVFDVWLLLRVLVMFLPVPMFWALFDQQGSRWTLQALRLNGSFGKFVILPDQVSSLNPIFLIIFIPIFETIIYPLFARCNIFKKPLQRMGTGMAIAGVAFLYAGFLDLYIQSQSGLLKNDEARIVITNGLNQQAHFSYPDANQTFSLDEAYSQKFGVDDLKTNDHNLTVTVGNSNMTFYLEVYEKHILQLFLTETDLITNDTIQWAPKGDKVNVRVFMGEVSTFSSADFSLCSSSDCSDDEMEYHVENITMNDISKPANISIKRYYYRIQTDNETIGTIIKELPKELRSGGIYTMTIVEDSDNGVSLQSGLANSPNSISIFMQVPMYVIITASEILFSITGLEFAYSQAPVSMKSLCTAAWLLTVAFGDMVVVIIAESSIFSNQAYEFFFFAAAIEISCIVFVIMSYFYKYVDPSTLLVSSDKDASNNLNESKNSKLVSDDEAKGETGTYTKQLDHCEDGKVSISPHCDPAPEGLDYESEL
;
A
#
# COMPACT_ATOMS: atom_id res chain seq x y z
N MET A 1 -27.45 -15.72 60.06
CA MET A 1 -26.57 -16.77 59.51
C MET A 1 -25.51 -16.04 58.70
N GLU A 2 -24.90 -15.05 59.35
CA GLU A 2 -23.67 -15.13 60.16
C GLU A 2 -22.49 -14.94 59.21
N ASP A 3 -22.27 -13.69 58.77
CA ASP A 3 -21.55 -12.60 59.47
C ASP A 3 -20.03 -12.75 59.18
N ASP A 4 -19.25 -11.72 58.86
CA ASP A 4 -19.39 -10.37 59.34
C ASP A 4 -18.64 -9.35 58.46
N LYS A 5 -19.11 -8.11 58.52
CA LYS A 5 -18.35 -6.90 58.19
C LYS A 5 -17.26 -6.71 59.26
N THR A 6 -16.32 -5.78 59.05
CA THR A 6 -16.06 -4.62 59.94
C THR A 6 -14.64 -4.04 59.71
N LEU A 7 -14.62 -2.70 59.67
CA LEU A 7 -13.49 -1.78 59.82
C LEU A 7 -12.59 -2.07 61.04
N LEU A 8 -11.37 -1.49 61.04
CA LEU A 8 -10.62 -0.82 62.14
C LEU A 8 -9.14 -0.76 61.69
N VAL A 9 -8.51 0.40 61.44
CA VAL A 9 -7.95 1.44 62.34
C VAL A 9 -6.92 0.89 63.36
N LEU A 10 -5.83 1.66 63.50
CA LEU A 10 -4.67 1.64 64.43
C LEU A 10 -3.36 1.20 63.75
N GLU A 11 -2.39 2.08 63.46
CA GLU A 11 -1.60 3.03 64.28
C GLU A 11 -0.28 2.40 64.79
N GLU A 12 0.80 3.14 64.51
CA GLU A 12 2.19 3.13 64.98
C GLU A 12 2.77 1.95 65.77
N GLN A 13 4.00 1.54 65.40
CA GLN A 13 5.15 1.76 66.30
C GLN A 13 6.51 1.70 65.58
N GLU A 14 7.37 2.60 66.06
CA GLU A 14 8.80 2.79 65.86
C GLU A 14 9.64 1.55 66.23
N GLU A 15 10.84 1.40 65.65
CA GLU A 15 12.11 1.50 66.39
C GLU A 15 13.34 1.21 65.49
N ASP A 16 14.22 2.22 65.46
CA ASP A 16 15.64 2.17 65.82
C ASP A 16 16.78 1.59 64.93
N THR A 17 17.59 2.57 64.49
CA THR A 17 19.03 2.81 64.75
C THR A 17 20.17 2.01 64.08
N SER A 18 21.02 2.84 63.42
CA SER A 18 22.49 2.95 63.58
C SER A 18 23.46 2.12 62.72
N ASN A 19 24.13 2.86 61.81
CA ASN A 19 25.57 3.03 61.57
C ASN A 19 26.56 1.90 61.89
N VAL A 20 27.40 1.58 60.90
CA VAL A 20 28.85 1.37 61.08
C VAL A 20 29.60 2.07 59.94
N CYS A 21 30.49 2.98 60.33
CA CYS A 21 31.56 3.55 59.51
C CYS A 21 32.79 2.63 59.56
N ASP A 22 33.59 2.62 58.50
CA ASP A 22 35.04 2.44 58.63
C ASP A 22 35.77 3.58 57.92
N THR A 23 36.66 4.18 58.68
CA THR A 23 37.57 5.28 58.41
C THR A 23 38.83 4.83 57.68
N GLU A 24 39.50 5.70 56.92
CA GLU A 24 40.78 6.29 57.35
C GLU A 24 41.48 7.19 56.30
N THR A 25 41.86 8.39 56.80
CA THR A 25 43.13 9.14 56.55
C THR A 25 43.39 9.77 55.16
N GLY A 26 43.80 11.03 55.01
CA GLY A 26 44.04 12.12 55.97
C GLY A 26 44.79 13.33 55.37
N LYS A 27 44.53 14.50 55.97
CA LYS A 27 45.35 15.76 56.07
C LYS A 27 45.52 16.62 54.79
N SER A 28 45.53 17.96 54.80
CA SER A 28 45.38 19.01 55.84
C SER A 28 45.49 20.42 55.20
N LYS A 29 44.61 21.38 55.60
CA LYS A 29 44.76 22.87 55.75
C LYS A 29 45.22 23.70 54.52
N ARG A 30 44.72 24.92 54.23
CA ARG A 30 44.46 26.10 55.09
C ARG A 30 43.63 27.18 54.31
N ASP A 31 43.04 28.07 55.09
CA ASP A 31 42.10 29.19 54.84
C ASP A 31 42.39 30.19 53.70
N THR A 32 41.35 30.74 53.05
CA THR A 32 40.79 32.11 53.27
C THR A 32 39.76 32.53 52.18
N GLY A 33 38.56 32.96 52.61
CA GLY A 33 37.85 34.18 52.18
C GLY A 33 37.47 34.46 50.71
N GLN A 34 36.17 34.31 50.44
CA GLN A 34 35.27 35.18 49.61
C GLN A 34 35.59 35.50 48.14
N CYS A 35 34.79 34.93 47.23
CA CYS A 35 33.86 35.65 46.33
C CYS A 35 33.05 34.63 45.51
N GLU A 36 31.76 34.91 45.31
CA GLU A 36 30.78 34.06 44.62
C GLU A 36 31.18 33.72 43.17
N ILE A 37 31.19 32.42 42.85
CA ILE A 37 31.31 31.88 41.49
C ILE A 37 30.34 30.71 41.35
N PHE A 38 29.46 30.77 40.35
CA PHE A 38 28.54 29.71 39.92
C PHE A 38 29.28 28.38 39.64
N PRO A 39 28.85 27.22 40.17
CA PRO A 39 29.34 25.93 39.68
C PRO A 39 28.30 25.23 38.79
N ASP A 40 28.78 24.92 37.58
CA ASP A 40 28.56 23.70 36.82
C ASP A 40 27.12 23.27 36.49
N GLN A 41 26.71 23.55 35.24
CA GLN A 41 25.67 22.79 34.55
C GLN A 41 26.12 21.33 34.38
N GLU A 42 25.51 20.43 35.15
CA GLU A 42 25.60 18.99 34.94
C GLU A 42 25.25 18.62 33.50
N SER A 43 26.24 18.07 32.81
CA SER A 43 26.07 17.32 31.57
C SER A 43 25.06 16.18 31.79
N VAL A 44 23.90 16.27 31.13
CA VAL A 44 22.96 15.14 31.02
C VAL A 44 23.67 14.06 30.22
N THR A 45 24.26 13.10 30.93
CA THR A 45 24.79 11.87 30.35
C THR A 45 23.61 11.07 29.79
N LEU A 46 23.53 10.99 28.47
CA LEU A 46 22.64 10.07 27.75
C LEU A 46 22.98 8.65 28.21
N SER A 47 22.11 8.10 29.07
CA SER A 47 22.20 6.73 29.53
C SER A 47 22.13 5.77 28.34
N LYS A 48 23.03 4.78 28.34
CA LYS A 48 23.05 3.63 27.42
C LYS A 48 21.63 3.02 27.30
N PRO A 49 21.27 2.42 26.15
CA PRO A 49 19.97 1.76 26.01
C PRO A 49 19.86 0.68 27.08
N SER A 50 18.89 0.83 27.98
CA SER A 50 18.67 -0.10 29.07
C SER A 50 18.22 -1.44 28.49
N ARG A 51 18.93 -2.48 28.93
CA ARG A 51 18.62 -3.90 28.69
C ARG A 51 17.16 -4.14 29.08
N PHE A 52 16.29 -4.46 28.12
CA PHE A 52 14.89 -4.81 28.39
C PHE A 52 14.84 -6.02 29.34
N SER A 53 14.38 -5.79 30.57
CA SER A 53 14.08 -6.86 31.52
C SER A 53 12.86 -7.65 31.05
N LYS A 54 12.97 -8.99 31.09
CA LYS A 54 11.95 -10.00 30.78
C LYS A 54 10.51 -9.51 30.97
N LEU A 55 9.71 -9.54 29.90
CA LEU A 55 8.26 -9.31 29.96
C LEU A 55 7.58 -10.42 30.77
N SER A 56 7.08 -10.06 31.95
CA SER A 56 6.15 -10.85 32.75
C SER A 56 4.76 -10.19 32.70
N GLY A 57 3.69 -10.98 32.84
CA GLY A 57 2.27 -10.64 32.64
C GLY A 57 1.70 -9.44 33.42
N LYS A 58 2.49 -8.75 34.25
CA LYS A 58 2.17 -7.43 34.86
C LYS A 58 2.43 -6.24 33.92
N ALA A 59 2.68 -6.45 32.63
CA ALA A 59 3.01 -5.39 31.67
C ALA A 59 1.76 -4.62 31.18
N TRP A 60 0.64 -5.30 30.96
CA TRP A 60 -0.58 -4.68 30.41
C TRP A 60 -1.23 -3.66 31.36
N GLY A 61 -1.25 -3.91 32.67
CA GLY A 61 -1.76 -2.93 33.66
C GLY A 61 -0.92 -1.65 33.73
N ARG A 62 0.40 -1.73 33.50
CA ARG A 62 1.29 -0.55 33.45
C ARG A 62 1.13 0.24 32.15
N VAL A 63 0.82 -0.43 31.04
CA VAL A 63 0.50 0.23 29.77
C VAL A 63 -0.83 0.98 29.89
N TRP A 64 -1.87 0.36 30.46
CA TRP A 64 -3.17 1.00 30.67
C TRP A 64 -3.08 2.25 31.57
N CYS A 65 -2.30 2.18 32.66
CA CYS A 65 -2.07 3.32 33.54
C CYS A 65 -1.34 4.49 32.84
N LYS A 66 -0.43 4.19 31.89
CA LYS A 66 0.23 5.21 31.04
C LYS A 66 -0.68 5.77 29.94
N ILE A 67 -1.60 4.97 29.40
CA ILE A 67 -2.59 5.42 28.41
C ILE A 67 -3.52 6.48 29.02
N CYS A 68 -3.96 6.29 30.27
CA CYS A 68 -4.79 7.25 30.99
C CYS A 68 -4.10 8.62 31.25
N GLN A 69 -2.77 8.71 31.08
CA GLN A 69 -2.00 9.95 31.25
C GLN A 69 -1.79 10.72 29.94
N LEU A 70 -2.25 10.18 28.80
CA LEU A 70 -2.15 10.88 27.52
C LEU A 70 -3.06 12.13 27.50
N PRO A 71 -2.62 13.24 26.88
CA PRO A 71 -3.47 14.40 26.70
C PRO A 71 -4.76 14.04 25.98
N SER A 72 -5.91 14.53 26.45
CA SER A 72 -7.22 14.23 25.86
C SER A 72 -7.31 14.61 24.37
N SER A 73 -6.53 15.59 23.93
CA SER A 73 -6.42 15.99 22.52
C SER A 73 -5.93 14.87 21.61
N VAL A 74 -5.04 14.01 22.11
CA VAL A 74 -4.46 12.90 21.33
C VAL A 74 -5.53 11.89 20.92
N PHE A 75 -6.54 11.66 21.76
CA PHE A 75 -7.63 10.73 21.47
C PHE A 75 -8.41 11.12 20.20
N PHE A 76 -8.74 12.39 20.04
CA PHE A 76 -9.45 12.88 18.86
C PHE A 76 -8.63 12.69 17.58
N ILE A 77 -7.32 12.94 17.64
CA ILE A 77 -6.46 12.76 16.47
C ILE A 77 -6.27 11.28 16.13
N MET A 78 -6.10 10.42 17.14
CA MET A 78 -5.99 8.96 16.92
C MET A 78 -7.26 8.38 16.29
N TRP A 79 -8.44 8.82 16.73
CA TRP A 79 -9.69 8.40 16.11
C TRP A 79 -9.79 8.89 14.67
N SER A 80 -9.38 10.14 14.41
CA SER A 80 -9.40 10.67 13.06
C SER A 80 -8.48 9.88 12.11
N GLU A 81 -7.32 9.46 12.60
CA GLU A 81 -6.38 8.60 11.88
C GLU A 81 -6.92 7.18 11.71
N PHE A 82 -7.58 6.59 12.71
CA PHE A 82 -8.24 5.29 12.56
C PHE A 82 -9.23 5.29 11.39
N CYS A 83 -10.09 6.32 11.31
CA CYS A 83 -11.06 6.46 10.24
C CYS A 83 -10.41 6.75 8.88
N GLU A 84 -9.34 7.55 8.82
CA GLU A 84 -8.58 7.79 7.58
C GLU A 84 -7.99 6.50 7.02
N ARG A 85 -7.58 5.59 7.91
CA ARG A 85 -7.01 4.28 7.54
C ARG A 85 -8.06 3.29 7.05
N PHE A 86 -9.34 3.63 7.08
CA PHE A 86 -10.37 2.82 6.46
C PHE A 86 -10.30 2.96 4.93
N ARG A 87 -9.57 2.02 4.30
CA ARG A 87 -9.05 2.17 2.93
C ARG A 87 -10.11 1.94 1.86
N LEU A 88 -10.17 2.91 0.94
CA LEU A 88 -10.80 2.77 -0.38
C LEU A 88 -10.03 1.79 -1.31
N ARG A 89 -8.73 1.64 -1.07
CA ARG A 89 -7.78 0.91 -1.94
C ARG A 89 -8.03 -0.60 -2.01
N ALA A 90 -8.68 -1.18 -1.00
CA ALA A 90 -8.91 -2.63 -0.93
C ALA A 90 -9.79 -3.12 -2.08
N VAL A 91 -10.78 -2.32 -2.48
CA VAL A 91 -11.78 -2.70 -3.49
C VAL A 91 -11.54 -2.03 -4.84
N LEU A 92 -10.71 -0.99 -4.89
CA LEU A 92 -10.53 -0.15 -6.08
C LEU A 92 -10.16 -0.96 -7.34
N VAL A 93 -9.24 -1.93 -7.23
CA VAL A 93 -8.83 -2.76 -8.39
C VAL A 93 -10.00 -3.58 -8.93
N LEU A 94 -10.79 -4.19 -8.05
CA LEU A 94 -11.98 -4.93 -8.47
C LEU A 94 -13.06 -4.00 -9.02
N PHE A 95 -13.21 -2.79 -8.51
CA PHE A 95 -14.13 -1.81 -9.11
C PHE A 95 -13.73 -1.43 -10.54
N LEU A 96 -12.45 -1.16 -10.77
CA LEU A 96 -11.93 -0.85 -12.10
C LEU A 96 -12.11 -2.03 -13.08
N THR A 97 -11.82 -3.26 -12.64
CA THR A 97 -11.90 -4.45 -13.50
C THR A 97 -13.31 -5.00 -13.66
N MET A 98 -14.15 -4.99 -12.62
CA MET A 98 -15.45 -5.67 -12.61
C MET A 98 -16.63 -4.74 -12.90
N PHE A 99 -16.56 -3.46 -12.49
CA PHE A 99 -17.65 -2.51 -12.68
C PHE A 99 -17.40 -1.54 -13.84
N LEU A 100 -16.20 -0.96 -13.93
CA LEU A 100 -15.82 -0.10 -15.05
C LEU A 100 -15.28 -0.87 -16.27
N ASP A 101 -15.10 -2.19 -16.12
CA ASP A 101 -14.72 -3.14 -17.16
C ASP A 101 -13.40 -2.79 -17.89
N PHE A 102 -12.42 -2.27 -17.15
CA PHE A 102 -11.06 -2.10 -17.66
C PHE A 102 -10.34 -3.46 -17.71
N ASP A 103 -9.43 -3.61 -18.67
CA ASP A 103 -8.51 -4.75 -18.71
C ASP A 103 -7.54 -4.71 -17.51
N GLU A 104 -6.85 -5.82 -17.26
CA GLU A 104 -5.95 -5.96 -16.11
C GLU A 104 -4.76 -4.99 -16.14
N ASN A 105 -4.24 -4.66 -17.33
CA ASN A 105 -3.09 -3.78 -17.48
C ASN A 105 -3.50 -2.32 -17.24
N SER A 106 -4.58 -1.86 -17.89
CA SER A 106 -5.16 -0.54 -17.66
C SER A 106 -5.62 -0.37 -16.21
N THR A 107 -6.22 -1.40 -15.61
CA THR A 107 -6.59 -1.38 -14.19
C THR A 107 -5.36 -1.16 -13.30
N THR A 108 -4.29 -1.93 -13.55
CA THR A 108 -3.04 -1.82 -12.79
C THR A 108 -2.43 -0.42 -12.96
N ALA A 109 -2.39 0.10 -14.19
CA ALA A 109 -1.87 1.42 -14.49
C ALA A 109 -2.68 2.55 -13.81
N ILE A 110 -4.01 2.51 -13.86
CA ILE A 110 -4.88 3.51 -13.20
C ILE A 110 -4.71 3.44 -11.68
N TYR A 111 -4.69 2.23 -11.11
CA TYR A 111 -4.50 2.02 -9.67
C TYR A 111 -3.18 2.61 -9.18
N HIS A 112 -2.07 2.27 -9.86
CA HIS A 112 -0.76 2.79 -9.48
C HIS A 112 -0.62 4.28 -9.79
N SER A 113 -1.23 4.80 -10.86
CA SER A 113 -1.28 6.25 -11.12
C SER A 113 -1.96 7.03 -9.99
N PHE A 114 -3.04 6.48 -9.44
CA PHE A 114 -3.68 7.04 -8.23
C PHE A 114 -2.72 7.01 -7.02
N ILE A 115 -1.95 5.94 -6.84
CA ILE A 115 -0.96 5.84 -5.76
C ILE A 115 0.18 6.84 -5.95
N VAL A 116 0.73 6.98 -7.17
CA VAL A 116 1.74 8.00 -7.53
C VAL A 116 1.26 9.38 -7.09
N LEU A 117 0.02 9.74 -7.42
CA LEU A 117 -0.56 11.02 -7.04
C LEU A 117 -0.69 11.18 -5.52
N CYS A 118 -1.13 10.13 -4.81
CA CYS A 118 -1.22 10.12 -3.34
C CYS A 118 0.13 10.32 -2.63
N TYR A 119 1.25 9.90 -3.22
CA TYR A 119 2.58 9.99 -2.63
C TYR A 119 3.44 11.13 -3.18
N LEU A 120 3.01 11.78 -4.27
CA LEU A 120 3.59 13.02 -4.78
C LEU A 120 3.04 14.26 -4.03
N LEU A 121 1.73 14.28 -3.75
CA LEU A 121 1.04 15.40 -3.11
C LEU A 121 1.36 15.69 -1.62
N PRO A 122 1.97 14.79 -0.81
CA PRO A 122 2.49 15.14 0.52
C PRO A 122 3.47 16.33 0.50
N LEU A 123 4.26 16.48 -0.56
CA LEU A 123 5.14 17.63 -0.70
C LEU A 123 4.35 18.96 -0.72
N VAL A 124 3.26 18.98 -1.48
CA VAL A 124 2.36 20.13 -1.59
C VAL A 124 1.65 20.39 -0.26
N GLY A 125 1.16 19.34 0.40
CA GLY A 125 0.50 19.45 1.72
C GLY A 125 1.41 20.04 2.79
N ALA A 126 2.68 19.59 2.85
CA ALA A 126 3.67 20.13 3.78
C ALA A 126 3.93 21.63 3.54
N ILE A 127 4.10 22.04 2.27
CA ILE A 127 4.31 23.46 1.91
C ILE A 127 3.10 24.31 2.32
N ILE A 128 1.88 23.84 2.08
CA ILE A 128 0.64 24.55 2.42
C ILE A 128 0.51 24.73 3.95
N SER A 129 0.80 23.66 4.70
CA SER A 129 0.79 23.68 6.17
C SER A 129 1.80 24.65 6.74
N ASP A 130 3.04 24.63 6.25
CA ASP A 130 4.11 25.41 6.84
C ASP A 130 4.12 26.88 6.37
N SER A 131 3.54 27.18 5.20
CA SER A 131 3.53 28.53 4.62
C SER A 131 2.29 29.35 4.95
N CYS A 132 1.09 28.74 4.85
CA CYS A 132 -0.16 29.49 4.72
C CYS A 132 -1.18 29.13 5.82
N LEU A 133 -1.60 27.87 5.86
CA LEU A 133 -2.80 27.47 6.61
C LEU A 133 -2.50 26.96 8.04
N GLY A 134 -1.24 26.66 8.35
CA GLY A 134 -0.87 25.92 9.56
C GLY A 134 -1.30 24.45 9.49
N LYS A 135 -0.74 23.62 10.38
CA LYS A 135 -1.03 22.17 10.41
C LYS A 135 -2.52 21.87 10.60
N TYR A 136 -3.14 22.49 11.61
CA TYR A 136 -4.56 22.31 11.91
C TYR A 136 -5.47 22.71 10.74
N GLY A 137 -5.27 23.90 10.16
CA GLY A 137 -6.07 24.38 9.03
C GLY A 137 -5.92 23.50 7.79
N THR A 138 -4.69 23.03 7.52
CA THR A 138 -4.41 22.13 6.39
C THR A 138 -5.07 20.78 6.56
N ILE A 139 -4.96 20.17 7.76
CA ILE A 139 -5.62 18.89 8.06
C ILE A 139 -7.14 19.04 7.88
N LEU A 140 -7.75 20.09 8.44
CA LEU A 140 -9.19 20.30 8.35
C LEU A 140 -9.67 20.49 6.90
N SER A 141 -9.07 21.44 6.16
CA SER A 141 -9.48 21.74 4.78
C SER A 141 -9.30 20.54 3.85
N LEU A 142 -8.19 19.82 3.96
CA LEU A 142 -7.94 18.65 3.13
C LEU A 142 -8.79 17.43 3.52
N SER A 143 -9.15 17.29 4.81
CA SER A 143 -10.04 16.21 5.25
C SER A 143 -11.48 16.41 4.76
N ILE A 144 -11.94 17.66 4.65
CA ILE A 144 -13.22 18.00 4.00
C ILE A 144 -13.15 17.65 2.52
N LEU A 145 -12.08 18.06 1.82
CA LEU A 145 -11.89 17.73 0.41
C LEU A 145 -11.84 16.21 0.18
N TYR A 146 -11.15 15.48 1.06
CA TYR A 146 -11.12 14.02 1.02
C TYR A 146 -12.52 13.42 1.22
N SER A 147 -13.32 13.94 2.16
CA SER A 147 -14.70 13.49 2.37
C SER A 147 -15.55 13.67 1.10
N ILE A 148 -15.42 14.81 0.41
CA ILE A 148 -16.10 15.06 -0.88
C ILE A 148 -15.67 14.03 -1.92
N GLY A 149 -14.36 13.76 -2.02
CA GLY A 149 -13.83 12.75 -2.93
C GLY A 149 -14.40 11.34 -2.68
N ASN A 150 -14.50 10.91 -1.41
CA ASN A 150 -15.09 9.61 -1.07
C ASN A 150 -16.59 9.54 -1.39
N VAL A 151 -17.34 10.63 -1.18
CA VAL A 151 -18.75 10.70 -1.58
C VAL A 151 -18.89 10.62 -3.11
N LEU A 152 -18.06 11.36 -3.86
CA LEU A 152 -18.03 11.27 -5.32
C LEU A 152 -17.70 9.85 -5.81
N MET A 153 -16.79 9.14 -5.12
CA MET A 153 -16.47 7.76 -5.44
C MET A 153 -17.67 6.84 -5.24
N ALA A 154 -18.40 6.98 -4.12
CA ALA A 154 -19.62 6.22 -3.88
C ALA A 154 -20.71 6.49 -4.92
N ILE A 155 -20.85 7.75 -5.37
CA ILE A 155 -21.75 8.13 -6.46
C ILE A 155 -21.31 7.50 -7.78
N SER A 156 -20.02 7.49 -8.09
CA SER A 156 -19.48 6.91 -9.34
C SER A 156 -19.73 5.40 -9.49
N ALA A 157 -20.03 4.73 -8.37
CA ALA A 157 -20.34 3.30 -8.34
C ALA A 157 -21.84 3.00 -8.54
N ILE A 158 -22.70 4.02 -8.71
CA ILE A 158 -24.12 3.85 -8.99
C ILE A 158 -24.31 3.58 -10.49
N PRO A 159 -25.08 2.56 -10.90
CA PRO A 159 -25.33 2.27 -12.32
C PRO A 159 -26.32 3.29 -12.93
N PHE A 160 -25.83 4.43 -13.41
CA PHE A 160 -26.63 5.45 -14.10
C PHE A 160 -26.99 5.03 -15.53
N GLY A 161 -27.99 4.15 -15.68
CA GLY A 161 -28.63 3.85 -16.97
C GLY A 161 -27.66 3.45 -18.09
N SER A 162 -26.83 2.44 -17.85
CA SER A 162 -25.81 1.90 -18.78
C SER A 162 -24.74 2.89 -19.27
N ASN A 163 -24.68 4.14 -18.78
CA ASN A 163 -23.69 5.12 -19.22
C ASN A 163 -22.31 4.90 -18.57
N ARG A 164 -21.57 3.90 -19.08
CA ARG A 164 -20.20 3.56 -18.63
C ARG A 164 -19.27 4.77 -18.58
N VAL A 165 -19.35 5.65 -19.58
CA VAL A 165 -18.48 6.85 -19.68
C VAL A 165 -18.67 7.81 -18.50
N LEU A 166 -19.90 7.99 -18.04
CA LEU A 166 -20.20 8.86 -16.91
C LEU A 166 -19.56 8.33 -15.62
N ASN A 167 -19.67 7.02 -15.38
CA ASN A 167 -19.07 6.36 -14.22
C ASN A 167 -17.54 6.50 -14.23
N ILE A 168 -16.90 6.34 -15.40
CA ILE A 168 -15.45 6.51 -15.57
C ILE A 168 -15.02 7.96 -15.25
N ILE A 169 -15.74 8.96 -15.77
CA ILE A 169 -15.41 10.39 -15.54
C ILE A 169 -15.56 10.72 -14.05
N LEU A 170 -16.67 10.32 -13.43
CA LEU A 170 -16.92 10.56 -12.00
C LEU A 170 -15.87 9.87 -11.13
N ALA A 171 -15.54 8.60 -11.42
CA ALA A 171 -14.52 7.86 -10.69
C ALA A 171 -13.13 8.52 -10.83
N SER A 172 -12.77 8.99 -12.02
CA SER A 172 -11.49 9.66 -12.28
C SER A 172 -11.36 10.97 -11.50
N ILE A 173 -12.42 11.79 -11.48
CA ILE A 173 -12.48 13.02 -10.68
C ILE A 173 -12.40 12.67 -9.19
N ALA A 174 -13.15 11.66 -8.73
CA ALA A 174 -13.14 11.23 -7.34
C ALA A 174 -11.75 10.78 -6.88
N MET A 175 -11.07 9.94 -7.67
CA MET A 175 -9.69 9.49 -7.39
C MET A 175 -8.71 10.66 -7.30
N GLY A 176 -8.81 11.65 -8.20
CA GLY A 176 -7.96 12.85 -8.15
C GLY A 176 -8.19 13.69 -6.89
N VAL A 177 -9.45 13.91 -6.51
CA VAL A 177 -9.82 14.65 -5.28
C VAL A 177 -9.37 13.90 -4.03
N ILE A 178 -9.57 12.58 -3.98
CA ILE A 178 -9.11 11.72 -2.89
C ILE A 178 -7.59 11.80 -2.75
N ALA A 179 -6.85 11.69 -3.86
CA ALA A 179 -5.39 11.72 -3.85
C ALA A 179 -4.85 13.05 -3.28
N PHE A 180 -5.51 14.17 -3.60
CA PHE A 180 -5.17 15.47 -3.02
C PHE A 180 -5.48 15.57 -1.52
N GLY A 181 -6.62 15.02 -1.11
CA GLY A 181 -7.00 14.91 0.30
C GLY A 181 -6.00 14.09 1.12
N THR A 182 -5.90 12.78 0.85
CA THR A 182 -5.01 11.88 1.63
C THR A 182 -3.54 12.29 1.50
N GLY A 183 -3.09 12.67 0.30
CA GLY A 183 -1.72 13.08 0.04
C GLY A 183 -1.30 14.26 0.92
N GLY A 184 -2.11 15.33 0.98
CA GLY A 184 -1.72 16.50 1.75
C GLY A 184 -1.94 16.39 3.27
N ILE A 185 -2.78 15.46 3.75
CA ILE A 185 -2.99 15.20 5.19
C ILE A 185 -1.80 14.44 5.80
N LYS A 186 -1.28 13.41 5.12
CA LYS A 186 -0.19 12.53 5.57
C LYS A 186 1.01 13.24 6.24
N PRO A 187 1.62 14.30 5.65
CA PRO A 187 2.78 14.95 6.24
C PRO A 187 2.44 15.82 7.45
N CYS A 188 1.15 16.12 7.68
CA CYS A 188 0.72 17.11 8.68
C CYS A 188 0.30 16.46 10.00
N VAL A 189 -0.36 15.30 9.97
CA VAL A 189 -0.99 14.72 11.17
C VAL A 189 0.02 14.22 12.20
N SER A 190 1.04 13.47 11.77
CA SER A 190 2.06 12.97 12.71
C SER A 190 2.81 14.11 13.43
N PRO A 191 3.28 15.17 12.74
CA PRO A 191 3.83 16.34 13.41
C PRO A 191 2.81 17.09 14.29
N PHE A 192 1.54 17.17 13.88
CA PHE A 192 0.49 17.83 14.67
C PHE A 192 0.20 17.08 15.98
N CYS A 193 0.23 15.74 15.96
CA CYS A 193 0.18 14.92 17.17
C CYS A 193 1.38 15.18 18.09
N GLY A 194 2.59 15.26 17.53
CA GLY A 194 3.80 15.55 18.29
C GLY A 194 3.72 16.88 19.04
N ASP A 195 3.12 17.90 18.42
CA ASP A 195 2.94 19.22 19.03
C ASP A 195 1.99 19.22 20.26
N GLN A 196 1.19 18.17 20.46
CA GLN A 196 0.29 18.05 21.61
C GLN A 196 1.04 17.73 22.92
N PHE A 197 2.28 17.26 22.84
CA PHE A 197 3.09 16.94 24.00
C PHE A 197 3.95 18.13 24.41
N THR A 198 3.60 18.77 25.52
CA THR A 198 4.45 19.80 26.17
C THR A 198 5.63 19.15 26.90
N SER A 199 6.67 19.91 27.24
CA SER A 199 7.89 19.46 27.96
C SER A 199 7.63 18.57 29.20
N LYS A 200 6.45 18.68 29.84
CA LYS A 200 6.03 17.84 30.96
C LYS A 200 5.71 16.38 30.56
N ASN A 201 5.17 16.17 29.36
CA ASN A 201 4.61 14.88 28.90
C ASN A 201 5.45 14.22 27.79
N VAL A 202 6.61 14.78 27.42
CA VAL A 202 7.46 14.26 26.33
C VAL A 202 7.88 12.80 26.54
N HIS A 203 8.02 12.36 27.79
CA HIS A 203 8.36 10.97 28.13
C HIS A 203 7.28 9.94 27.70
N LEU A 204 6.06 10.38 27.40
CA LEU A 204 4.95 9.55 26.92
C LEU A 204 4.94 9.38 25.39
N LEU A 205 5.78 10.13 24.66
CA LEU A 205 5.81 10.13 23.21
C LEU A 205 6.10 8.75 22.57
N PRO A 206 7.01 7.89 23.10
CA PRO A 206 7.21 6.55 22.56
C PRO A 206 5.99 5.63 22.72
N VAL A 207 5.26 5.78 23.83
CA VAL A 207 4.01 5.04 24.08
C VAL A 207 2.94 5.48 23.09
N PHE A 208 2.84 6.80 22.85
CA PHE A 208 1.95 7.34 21.82
C PHE A 208 2.26 6.78 20.43
N PHE A 209 3.51 6.80 19.96
CA PHE A 209 3.86 6.27 18.65
C PHE A 209 3.56 4.77 18.50
N SER A 210 3.67 4.01 19.59
CA SER A 210 3.30 2.58 19.61
C SER A 210 1.78 2.40 19.43
N ILE A 211 0.97 3.19 20.14
CA ILE A 211 -0.51 3.16 20.01
C ILE A 211 -0.93 3.65 18.63
N PHE A 212 -0.30 4.72 18.14
CA PHE A 212 -0.53 5.26 16.80
C PHE A 212 -0.31 4.21 15.72
N TYR A 213 0.81 3.49 15.81
CA TYR A 213 1.13 2.39 14.89
C TYR A 213 0.11 1.24 14.98
N PHE A 214 -0.33 0.87 16.20
CA PHE A 214 -1.38 -0.11 16.38
C PHE A 214 -2.71 0.33 15.75
N THR A 215 -3.13 1.57 15.99
CA THR A 215 -4.36 2.15 15.42
C THR A 215 -4.34 2.12 13.89
N ILE A 216 -3.20 2.41 13.27
CA ILE A 216 -3.03 2.35 11.81
C ILE A 216 -3.26 0.95 11.28
N ASN A 217 -2.63 -0.05 11.89
CA ASN A 217 -2.75 -1.44 11.45
C ASN A 217 -4.14 -2.00 11.74
N ALA A 218 -4.75 -1.66 12.88
CA ALA A 218 -6.11 -2.04 13.23
C ALA A 218 -7.14 -1.48 12.23
N GLY A 219 -7.05 -0.18 11.90
CA GLY A 219 -7.94 0.45 10.91
C GLY A 219 -7.80 -0.19 9.52
N SER A 220 -6.56 -0.44 9.08
CA SER A 220 -6.30 -1.10 7.80
C SER A 220 -6.82 -2.54 7.78
N LEU A 221 -6.64 -3.30 8.86
CA LEU A 221 -7.12 -4.69 8.98
C LEU A 221 -8.64 -4.77 8.95
N ILE A 222 -9.32 -3.96 9.77
CA ILE A 222 -10.79 -3.96 9.82
C ILE A 222 -11.36 -3.57 8.47
N SER A 223 -10.77 -2.56 7.81
CA SER A 223 -11.23 -2.12 6.49
C SER A 223 -11.03 -3.17 5.41
N THR A 224 -9.87 -3.82 5.36
CA THR A 224 -9.59 -4.87 4.36
C THR A 224 -10.41 -6.14 4.55
N LEU A 225 -10.94 -6.39 5.76
CA LEU A 225 -11.87 -7.48 6.03
C LEU A 225 -13.33 -7.08 5.74
N LEU A 226 -13.76 -5.91 6.21
CA LEU A 226 -15.16 -5.48 6.19
C LEU A 226 -15.60 -4.95 4.83
N THR A 227 -14.80 -4.13 4.16
CA THR A 227 -15.21 -3.51 2.89
C THR A 227 -15.51 -4.55 1.79
N PRO A 228 -14.69 -5.60 1.59
CA PRO A 228 -15.01 -6.69 0.66
C PRO A 228 -16.30 -7.43 1.01
N VAL A 229 -16.58 -7.63 2.30
CA VAL A 229 -17.81 -8.29 2.77
C VAL A 229 -19.03 -7.46 2.40
N LEU A 230 -18.96 -6.14 2.62
CA LEU A 230 -20.03 -5.21 2.24
C LEU A 230 -20.25 -5.17 0.72
N ARG A 231 -19.20 -5.34 -0.08
CA ARG A 231 -19.28 -5.44 -1.54
C ARG A 231 -19.92 -6.75 -1.99
N GLY A 232 -19.46 -7.88 -1.45
CA GLY A 232 -19.75 -9.22 -1.98
C GLY A 232 -21.01 -9.89 -1.44
N TYR A 233 -21.46 -9.53 -0.24
CA TYR A 233 -22.61 -10.18 0.41
C TYR A 233 -23.89 -9.32 0.43
N VAL A 234 -23.82 -8.07 -0.05
CA VAL A 234 -24.97 -7.17 -0.11
C VAL A 234 -25.28 -6.83 -1.56
N SER A 235 -26.52 -7.06 -1.98
CA SER A 235 -27.04 -6.66 -3.29
C SER A 235 -27.56 -5.22 -3.26
N CYS A 236 -27.23 -4.42 -4.27
CA CYS A 236 -27.68 -3.04 -4.40
C CYS A 236 -28.07 -2.72 -5.84
N PHE A 237 -29.14 -1.95 -6.03
CA PHE A 237 -29.59 -1.48 -7.35
C PHE A 237 -29.85 -2.61 -8.38
N GLY A 238 -30.26 -3.80 -7.91
CA GLY A 238 -30.49 -4.97 -8.78
C GLY A 238 -29.22 -5.71 -9.18
N GLU A 239 -28.05 -5.31 -8.69
CA GLU A 239 -26.78 -5.99 -8.86
C GLU A 239 -26.41 -6.75 -7.57
N ASP A 240 -25.86 -7.97 -7.68
CA ASP A 240 -25.46 -8.74 -6.48
C ASP A 240 -24.20 -8.19 -5.80
N GLN A 241 -23.49 -7.24 -6.42
CA GLN A 241 -22.32 -6.60 -5.84
C GLN A 241 -22.56 -5.12 -5.54
N CYS A 242 -22.44 -4.75 -4.27
CA CYS A 242 -22.67 -3.38 -3.84
C CYS A 242 -21.39 -2.55 -3.69
N PHE A 243 -20.84 -2.11 -4.83
CA PHE A 243 -19.76 -1.12 -4.84
C PHE A 243 -20.13 0.23 -4.18
N PRO A 244 -21.36 0.78 -4.36
CA PRO A 244 -21.77 2.02 -3.68
C PRO A 244 -21.66 1.95 -2.16
N LEU A 245 -22.05 0.84 -1.53
CA LEU A 245 -21.94 0.66 -0.08
C LEU A 245 -20.49 0.51 0.36
N ALA A 246 -19.71 -0.26 -0.42
CA ALA A 246 -18.28 -0.46 -0.16
C ALA A 246 -17.50 0.87 -0.16
N PHE A 247 -17.84 1.82 -1.02
CA PHE A 247 -17.25 3.17 -1.01
C PHE A 247 -17.98 4.16 -0.09
N GLY A 248 -19.27 3.97 0.15
CA GLY A 248 -20.09 4.82 1.00
C GLY A 248 -19.74 4.72 2.48
N VAL A 249 -19.42 3.53 2.98
CA VAL A 249 -19.01 3.35 4.39
C VAL A 249 -17.73 4.13 4.71
N PRO A 250 -16.62 4.03 3.94
CA PRO A 250 -15.46 4.90 4.09
C PRO A 250 -15.82 6.40 4.01
N ALA A 251 -16.74 6.80 3.13
CA ALA A 251 -17.17 8.19 3.02
C ALA A 251 -17.85 8.70 4.30
N ILE A 252 -18.77 7.94 4.88
CA ILE A 252 -19.44 8.27 6.13
C ILE A 252 -18.42 8.32 7.28
N LEU A 253 -17.55 7.32 7.38
CA LEU A 253 -16.50 7.27 8.41
C LEU A 253 -15.54 8.46 8.31
N MET A 254 -15.23 8.91 7.09
CA MET A 254 -14.40 10.09 6.88
C MET A 254 -15.11 11.39 7.30
N ILE A 255 -16.42 11.53 7.02
CA ILE A 255 -17.21 12.68 7.48
C ILE A 255 -17.28 12.71 9.02
N VAL A 256 -17.51 11.55 9.65
CA VAL A 256 -17.51 11.40 11.10
C VAL A 256 -16.12 11.73 11.68
N SER A 257 -15.04 11.30 11.00
CA SER A 257 -13.66 11.63 11.36
C SER A 257 -13.42 13.14 11.41
N VAL A 258 -13.87 13.88 10.40
CA VAL A 258 -13.79 15.35 10.36
C VAL A 258 -14.55 15.95 11.54
N GLY A 259 -15.76 15.47 11.83
CA GLY A 259 -16.55 15.93 12.97
C GLY A 259 -15.82 15.75 14.30
N ILE A 260 -15.24 14.56 14.53
CA ILE A 260 -14.48 14.24 15.75
C ILE A 260 -13.20 15.09 15.84
N PHE A 261 -12.51 15.29 14.71
CA PHE A 261 -11.34 16.16 14.67
C PHE A 261 -11.69 17.60 15.07
N VAL A 262 -12.80 18.14 14.55
CA VAL A 262 -13.29 19.49 14.89
C VAL A 262 -13.75 19.60 16.35
N LEU A 263 -14.37 18.56 16.92
CA LEU A 263 -14.72 18.55 18.34
C LEU A 263 -13.48 18.71 19.23
N GLY A 264 -12.34 18.13 18.83
CA GLY A 264 -11.06 18.25 19.52
C GLY A 264 -10.43 19.65 19.54
N THR A 265 -10.93 20.60 18.74
CA THR A 265 -10.30 21.93 18.53
C THR A 265 -10.01 22.70 19.82
N LYS A 266 -10.88 22.58 20.82
CA LYS A 266 -10.72 23.27 22.12
C LYS A 266 -9.51 22.77 22.91
N TRP A 267 -9.05 21.55 22.66
CA TRP A 267 -7.96 20.90 23.38
C TRP A 267 -6.64 20.86 22.60
N TYR A 268 -6.65 21.28 21.33
CA TYR A 268 -5.44 21.24 20.50
C TYR A 268 -4.47 22.38 20.82
N VAL A 269 -3.19 22.03 20.89
CA VAL A 269 -2.09 22.99 20.83
C VAL A 269 -1.87 23.36 19.36
N ILE A 270 -2.28 24.56 18.96
CA ILE A 270 -2.15 25.06 17.58
C ILE A 270 -0.95 25.99 17.49
N THR A 271 0.12 25.52 16.83
CA THR A 271 1.31 26.32 16.54
C THR A 271 1.12 27.19 15.30
N LYS A 272 1.60 28.43 15.35
CA LYS A 272 1.61 29.33 14.18
C LYS A 272 2.58 28.82 13.10
N PRO A 273 2.28 29.03 11.80
CA PRO A 273 3.14 28.59 10.70
C PRO A 273 4.50 29.28 10.75
N LYS A 274 5.58 28.50 10.58
CA LYS A 274 6.96 29.01 10.50
C LYS A 274 7.35 29.12 9.02
N ARG A 275 7.17 30.30 8.44
CA ARG A 275 7.41 30.58 7.01
C ARG A 275 8.82 30.20 6.51
N GLU A 276 9.81 30.17 7.40
CA GLU A 276 11.18 29.76 7.09
C GLU A 276 11.34 28.27 6.76
N ALA A 277 10.51 27.40 7.37
CA ALA A 277 10.56 25.95 7.15
C ALA A 277 10.09 25.59 5.73
N ALA A 278 9.03 26.22 5.23
CA ALA A 278 8.54 25.98 3.88
C ALA A 278 9.53 26.44 2.79
N MET A 279 10.32 27.48 3.06
CA MET A 279 11.37 27.93 2.13
C MET A 279 12.48 26.88 1.95
N LEU A 280 12.64 25.90 2.83
CA LEU A 280 13.65 24.84 2.69
C LEU A 280 13.44 24.03 1.42
N PHE A 281 12.19 23.74 1.04
CA PHE A 281 11.87 22.97 -0.18
C PHE A 281 12.34 23.67 -1.47
N PHE A 282 12.42 25.00 -1.47
CA PHE A 282 12.92 25.78 -2.61
C PHE A 282 14.41 26.12 -2.46
N LYS A 283 14.86 26.47 -1.24
CA LYS A 283 16.25 26.84 -0.95
C LYS A 283 17.21 25.67 -1.15
N VAL A 284 16.80 24.44 -0.84
CA VAL A 284 17.67 23.26 -0.97
C VAL A 284 18.00 22.98 -2.45
N PRO A 285 17.02 22.74 -3.36
CA PRO A 285 17.31 22.57 -4.79
C PRO A 285 18.06 23.76 -5.39
N TRP A 286 17.71 24.99 -5.00
CA TRP A 286 18.44 26.18 -5.44
C TRP A 286 19.90 26.15 -5.02
N SER A 287 20.19 25.80 -3.77
CA SER A 287 21.57 25.74 -3.27
C SER A 287 22.39 24.68 -3.98
N VAL A 288 21.79 23.53 -4.28
CA VAL A 288 22.41 22.45 -5.06
C VAL A 288 22.69 22.92 -6.48
N GLY A 289 21.69 23.50 -7.16
CA GLY A 289 21.85 24.06 -8.51
C GLY A 289 22.91 25.17 -8.57
N TYR A 290 22.96 26.03 -7.56
CA TYR A 290 23.97 27.08 -7.45
C TYR A 290 25.38 26.51 -7.24
N ALA A 291 25.56 25.46 -6.41
CA ALA A 291 26.85 24.80 -6.29
C ALA A 291 27.29 24.09 -7.56
N ILE A 292 26.36 23.45 -8.30
CA ILE A 292 26.65 22.84 -9.61
C ILE A 292 27.10 23.93 -10.59
N TYR A 293 26.31 25.01 -10.71
CA TYR A 293 26.63 26.15 -11.57
C TYR A 293 28.01 26.75 -11.24
N HIS A 294 28.27 26.99 -9.95
CA HIS A 294 29.53 27.58 -9.50
C HIS A 294 30.71 26.64 -9.77
N ARG A 295 30.54 25.32 -9.57
CA ARG A 295 31.56 24.31 -9.87
C ARG A 295 31.87 24.24 -11.36
N ILE A 296 30.86 24.35 -12.22
CA ILE A 296 31.03 24.31 -13.68
C ILE A 296 31.72 25.59 -14.17
N LYS A 297 31.35 26.76 -13.64
CA LYS A 297 31.83 28.06 -14.15
C LYS A 297 33.17 28.51 -13.57
N TYR A 298 33.41 28.25 -12.28
CA TYR A 298 34.58 28.76 -11.55
C TYR A 298 35.51 27.64 -11.04
N GLY A 299 35.21 26.38 -11.36
CA GLY A 299 36.01 25.23 -10.92
C GLY A 299 35.84 24.93 -9.42
N LYS A 300 36.77 24.14 -8.87
CA LYS A 300 36.80 23.79 -7.45
C LYS A 300 37.39 24.97 -6.67
N ILE A 301 36.67 25.48 -5.68
CA ILE A 301 37.22 26.47 -4.76
C ILE A 301 38.31 25.79 -3.90
N ASP A 302 39.50 26.40 -3.82
CA ASP A 302 40.58 25.91 -2.96
C ASP A 302 40.13 25.85 -1.49
N ASN A 303 40.55 24.80 -0.78
CA ASN A 303 40.21 24.54 0.63
C ASN A 303 38.76 24.06 0.90
N THR A 304 38.02 23.60 -0.12
CA THR A 304 36.71 22.96 0.06
C THR A 304 36.84 21.50 0.53
N ARG A 305 36.13 21.13 1.61
CA ARG A 305 36.09 19.75 2.13
C ARG A 305 35.08 18.92 1.35
N ASN A 306 33.96 19.53 0.96
CA ASN A 306 32.82 18.88 0.33
C ASN A 306 32.36 19.60 -0.93
N PHE A 307 31.70 18.87 -1.84
CA PHE A 307 31.12 19.44 -3.08
C PHE A 307 30.20 20.65 -2.82
N MET A 308 29.43 20.58 -1.74
CA MET A 308 28.41 21.56 -1.42
C MET A 308 29.00 22.91 -0.97
N ASP A 309 30.27 22.93 -0.54
CA ASP A 309 30.98 24.14 -0.10
C ASP A 309 31.04 25.21 -1.22
N ASN A 310 30.89 24.82 -2.48
CA ASN A 310 30.76 25.76 -3.61
C ASN A 310 29.51 26.66 -3.54
N ALA A 311 28.52 26.33 -2.69
CA ALA A 311 27.38 27.20 -2.40
C ALA A 311 27.63 28.21 -1.26
N SER A 312 28.77 28.15 -0.58
CA SER A 312 29.10 29.06 0.52
C SER A 312 29.10 30.56 0.17
N PRO A 313 29.31 31.02 -1.09
CA PRO A 313 29.24 32.44 -1.41
C PRO A 313 27.84 33.06 -1.22
N LYS A 314 26.79 32.24 -1.29
CA LYS A 314 25.38 32.70 -1.25
C LYS A 314 24.60 32.15 -0.06
N PHE A 315 25.05 31.05 0.54
CA PHE A 315 24.37 30.36 1.62
C PHE A 315 25.25 30.22 2.87
N SER A 316 24.62 30.18 4.05
CA SER A 316 25.35 30.01 5.30
C SER A 316 26.09 28.66 5.32
N ARG A 317 27.29 28.62 5.89
CA ARG A 317 28.12 27.39 5.93
C ARG A 317 27.40 26.23 6.61
N LYS A 318 26.61 26.50 7.66
CA LYS A 318 25.79 25.48 8.33
C LYS A 318 24.72 24.92 7.40
N PHE A 319 23.97 25.78 6.71
CA PHE A 319 22.95 25.32 5.76
C PHE A 319 23.56 24.46 4.66
N VAL A 320 24.71 24.89 4.11
CA VAL A 320 25.45 24.13 3.10
C VAL A 320 25.90 22.75 3.61
N PHE A 321 26.34 22.67 4.87
CA PHE A 321 26.70 21.41 5.51
C PHE A 321 25.49 20.49 5.74
N ASP A 322 24.37 21.03 6.22
CA ASP A 322 23.11 20.30 6.40
C ASP A 322 22.59 19.75 5.04
N VAL A 323 22.65 20.57 3.98
CA VAL A 323 22.30 20.13 2.61
C VAL A 323 23.22 18.99 2.16
N TRP A 324 24.52 19.07 2.45
CA TRP A 324 25.45 18.00 2.09
C TRP A 324 25.13 16.68 2.81
N LEU A 325 24.80 16.73 4.11
CA LEU A 325 24.37 15.56 4.87
C LEU A 325 23.07 14.96 4.29
N LEU A 326 22.09 15.81 4.00
CA LEU A 326 20.84 15.40 3.38
C LEU A 326 21.09 14.71 2.03
N LEU A 327 21.90 15.31 1.15
CA LEU A 327 22.22 14.72 -0.17
C LEU A 327 22.82 13.32 -0.06
N ARG A 328 23.65 13.06 0.96
CA ARG A 328 24.22 11.72 1.18
C ARG A 328 23.15 10.68 1.52
N VAL A 329 22.12 11.08 2.29
CA VAL A 329 20.97 10.23 2.58
C VAL A 329 20.11 10.05 1.32
N LEU A 330 19.82 11.13 0.59
CA LEU A 330 19.02 11.09 -0.64
C LEU A 330 19.64 10.23 -1.74
N VAL A 331 20.97 10.19 -1.85
CA VAL A 331 21.66 9.29 -2.79
C VAL A 331 21.35 7.83 -2.44
N MET A 332 21.29 7.46 -1.15
CA MET A 332 20.89 6.10 -0.75
C MET A 332 19.42 5.78 -1.07
N PHE A 333 18.59 6.77 -1.37
CA PHE A 333 17.20 6.56 -1.78
C PHE A 333 17.06 6.22 -3.27
N LEU A 334 18.10 6.35 -4.10
CA LEU A 334 17.99 6.06 -5.54
C LEU A 334 17.54 4.61 -5.87
N PRO A 335 18.01 3.56 -5.15
CA PRO A 335 17.56 2.18 -5.41
C PRO A 335 16.24 1.81 -4.72
N VAL A 336 15.77 2.64 -3.77
CA VAL A 336 14.57 2.39 -2.93
C VAL A 336 13.27 2.29 -3.72
N PRO A 337 13.00 3.09 -4.79
CA PRO A 337 11.78 2.98 -5.58
C PRO A 337 11.47 1.57 -6.06
N MET A 338 12.49 0.77 -6.38
CA MET A 338 12.27 -0.60 -6.86
C MET A 338 11.60 -1.47 -5.80
N PHE A 339 11.90 -1.26 -4.52
CA PHE A 339 11.22 -1.98 -3.44
C PHE A 339 9.72 -1.67 -3.42
N TRP A 340 9.35 -0.39 -3.52
CA TRP A 340 7.95 0.04 -3.49
C TRP A 340 7.17 -0.45 -4.71
N ALA A 341 7.81 -0.45 -5.89
CA ALA A 341 7.22 -1.02 -7.10
C ALA A 341 6.81 -2.50 -6.93
N LEU A 342 7.55 -3.28 -6.13
CA LEU A 342 7.16 -4.65 -5.78
C LEU A 342 6.13 -4.67 -4.66
N PHE A 343 6.38 -3.94 -3.58
CA PHE A 343 5.54 -3.97 -2.39
C PHE A 343 4.09 -3.55 -2.67
N ASP A 344 3.87 -2.48 -3.44
CA ASP A 344 2.52 -1.94 -3.67
C ASP A 344 1.69 -2.78 -4.67
N GLN A 345 2.31 -3.73 -5.40
CA GLN A 345 1.57 -4.69 -6.26
C GLN A 345 0.71 -5.68 -5.47
N GLN A 346 0.90 -5.78 -4.15
CA GLN A 346 0.00 -6.50 -3.25
C GLN A 346 -1.47 -6.04 -3.37
N GLY A 347 -1.70 -4.77 -3.74
CA GLY A 347 -3.03 -4.21 -3.92
C GLY A 347 -3.62 -4.43 -5.33
N SER A 348 -2.78 -4.75 -6.32
CA SER A 348 -3.15 -4.85 -7.75
C SER A 348 -2.94 -6.25 -8.30
N ARG A 349 -1.75 -6.54 -8.83
CA ARG A 349 -1.43 -7.80 -9.51
C ARG A 349 -1.66 -9.03 -8.64
N TRP A 350 -1.41 -8.94 -7.33
CA TRP A 350 -1.66 -10.07 -6.42
C TRP A 350 -3.16 -10.28 -6.14
N THR A 351 -3.95 -9.21 -6.09
CA THR A 351 -5.42 -9.27 -6.03
C THR A 351 -5.99 -9.89 -7.32
N LEU A 352 -5.45 -9.51 -8.48
CA LEU A 352 -5.84 -10.09 -9.77
C LEU A 352 -5.43 -11.57 -9.89
N GLN A 353 -4.27 -11.95 -9.33
CA GLN A 353 -3.88 -13.35 -9.21
C GLN A 353 -4.83 -14.11 -8.27
N ALA A 354 -5.31 -13.48 -7.18
CA ALA A 354 -6.25 -14.08 -6.24
C ALA A 354 -7.62 -14.37 -6.88
N LEU A 355 -8.06 -13.60 -7.89
CA LEU A 355 -9.28 -13.89 -8.67
C LEU A 355 -9.23 -15.25 -9.38
N ARG A 356 -8.02 -15.74 -9.68
CA ARG A 356 -7.78 -17.03 -10.35
C ARG A 356 -7.62 -18.20 -9.37
N LEU A 357 -7.79 -17.96 -8.07
CA LEU A 357 -7.65 -18.95 -7.00
C LEU A 357 -9.01 -19.32 -6.41
N ASN A 358 -9.05 -20.48 -5.74
CA ASN A 358 -10.21 -20.96 -5.02
C ASN A 358 -10.20 -20.40 -3.59
N GLY A 359 -11.13 -19.48 -3.31
CA GLY A 359 -11.36 -18.90 -2.00
C GLY A 359 -12.19 -19.74 -1.04
N SER A 360 -12.73 -20.89 -1.47
CA SER A 360 -13.57 -21.75 -0.61
C SER A 360 -12.75 -22.39 0.52
N PHE A 361 -13.14 -22.11 1.76
CA PHE A 361 -12.60 -22.70 2.98
C PHE A 361 -13.74 -23.26 3.84
N GLY A 362 -14.12 -24.51 3.56
CA GLY A 362 -15.24 -25.16 4.24
C GLY A 362 -16.55 -24.42 3.99
N LYS A 363 -17.11 -23.79 5.03
CA LYS A 363 -18.35 -23.00 4.95
C LYS A 363 -18.13 -21.52 4.63
N PHE A 364 -16.89 -21.05 4.68
CA PHE A 364 -16.55 -19.65 4.46
C PHE A 364 -15.87 -19.49 3.09
N VAL A 365 -16.13 -18.40 2.40
CA VAL A 365 -15.45 -18.04 1.16
C VAL A 365 -14.61 -16.79 1.44
N ILE A 366 -13.31 -16.89 1.19
CA ILE A 366 -12.39 -15.76 1.29
C ILE A 366 -12.42 -15.03 -0.04
N LEU A 367 -12.81 -13.75 0.00
CA LEU A 367 -12.85 -12.91 -1.19
C LEU A 367 -11.42 -12.53 -1.65
N PRO A 368 -11.16 -12.40 -2.96
CA PRO A 368 -9.84 -12.05 -3.49
C PRO A 368 -9.22 -10.76 -2.92
N ASP A 369 -10.03 -9.72 -2.71
CA ASP A 369 -9.62 -8.45 -2.13
C ASP A 369 -9.29 -8.54 -0.62
N GLN A 370 -9.75 -9.58 0.07
CA GLN A 370 -9.42 -9.83 1.48
C GLN A 370 -8.00 -10.38 1.68
N VAL A 371 -7.34 -10.93 0.66
CA VAL A 371 -5.98 -11.46 0.80
C VAL A 371 -4.99 -10.38 1.23
N SER A 372 -5.22 -9.13 0.81
CA SER A 372 -4.44 -7.97 1.22
C SER A 372 -4.44 -7.72 2.75
N SER A 373 -5.40 -8.29 3.50
CA SER A 373 -5.45 -8.24 4.97
C SER A 373 -4.35 -9.08 5.63
N LEU A 374 -3.73 -10.02 4.92
CA LEU A 374 -2.63 -10.83 5.44
C LEU A 374 -1.42 -9.97 5.84
N ASN A 375 -1.12 -8.89 5.12
CA ASN A 375 0.02 -8.04 5.44
C ASN A 375 -0.10 -7.38 6.84
N PRO A 376 -1.18 -6.64 7.19
CA PRO A 376 -1.32 -6.09 8.53
C PRO A 376 -1.43 -7.16 9.63
N ILE A 377 -2.01 -8.34 9.35
CA ILE A 377 -2.00 -9.48 10.29
C ILE A 377 -0.56 -9.91 10.59
N PHE A 378 0.25 -10.14 9.55
CA PHE A 378 1.63 -10.55 9.71
C PHE A 378 2.48 -9.45 10.34
N LEU A 379 2.25 -8.16 10.07
CA LEU A 379 2.97 -7.08 10.75
C LEU A 379 2.77 -7.11 12.27
N ILE A 380 1.51 -7.27 12.73
CA ILE A 380 1.18 -7.35 14.15
C ILE A 380 1.88 -8.55 14.82
N ILE A 381 2.02 -9.67 14.11
CA ILE A 381 2.68 -10.89 14.61
C ILE A 381 4.21 -10.77 14.54
N PHE A 382 4.74 -10.27 13.43
CA PHE A 382 6.16 -10.32 13.11
C PHE A 382 6.96 -9.25 13.84
N ILE A 383 6.41 -8.04 14.04
CA ILE A 383 7.16 -6.99 14.75
C ILE A 383 7.65 -7.44 16.13
N PRO A 384 6.79 -8.01 17.01
CA PRO A 384 7.26 -8.59 18.28
C PRO A 384 8.33 -9.67 18.10
N ILE A 385 8.19 -10.53 17.09
CA ILE A 385 9.15 -11.61 16.80
C ILE A 385 10.50 -11.04 16.35
N PHE A 386 10.48 -10.04 15.47
CA PHE A 386 11.69 -9.39 14.98
C PHE A 386 12.45 -8.70 16.12
N GLU A 387 11.75 -7.95 16.96
CA GLU A 387 12.34 -7.25 18.11
C GLU A 387 12.87 -8.19 19.20
N THR A 388 12.13 -9.25 19.52
CA THR A 388 12.46 -10.13 20.66
C THR A 388 13.40 -11.29 20.31
N ILE A 389 13.34 -11.77 19.07
CA ILE A 389 14.06 -12.96 18.63
C ILE A 389 15.06 -12.60 17.53
N ILE A 390 14.62 -12.06 16.41
CA ILE A 390 15.46 -11.95 15.19
C ILE A 390 16.58 -10.91 15.36
N TYR A 391 16.28 -9.68 15.77
CA TYR A 391 17.31 -8.64 15.95
C TYR A 391 18.33 -8.99 17.04
N PRO A 392 17.95 -9.57 18.20
CA PRO A 392 18.92 -10.10 19.16
C PRO A 392 19.77 -11.24 18.59
N LEU A 393 19.22 -12.12 17.75
CA LEU A 393 19.99 -13.17 17.08
C LEU A 393 20.99 -12.59 16.09
N PHE A 394 20.61 -11.60 15.28
CA PHE A 394 21.52 -10.86 14.40
C PHE A 394 22.66 -10.22 15.20
N ALA A 395 22.33 -9.60 16.34
CA ALA A 395 23.33 -9.01 17.22
C ALA A 395 24.30 -10.06 17.82
N ARG A 396 23.79 -11.23 18.23
CA ARG A 396 24.60 -12.36 18.75
C ARG A 396 25.50 -12.97 17.69
N CYS A 397 24.98 -13.15 16.48
CA CYS A 397 25.73 -13.75 15.36
C CYS A 397 26.63 -12.74 14.63
N ASN A 398 26.64 -11.47 15.07
CA ASN A 398 27.42 -10.39 14.47
C ASN A 398 27.11 -10.11 12.98
N ILE A 399 25.86 -10.37 12.57
CA ILE A 399 25.37 -10.21 11.18
C ILE A 399 24.37 -9.05 11.15
N PHE A 400 24.27 -8.34 10.03
CA PHE A 400 23.27 -7.28 9.78
C PHE A 400 23.12 -6.25 10.91
N LYS A 401 24.23 -5.82 11.49
CA LYS A 401 24.24 -4.83 12.59
C LYS A 401 23.87 -3.43 12.12
N LYS A 402 24.21 -3.07 10.89
CA LYS A 402 23.98 -1.73 10.35
C LYS A 402 22.58 -1.62 9.72
N PRO A 403 21.86 -0.50 9.87
CA PRO A 403 20.55 -0.30 9.25
C PRO A 403 20.53 -0.56 7.73
N LEU A 404 21.55 -0.09 7.00
CA LEU A 404 21.63 -0.27 5.55
C LEU A 404 21.82 -1.74 5.15
N GLN A 405 22.50 -2.55 5.96
CA GLN A 405 22.64 -3.98 5.69
C GLN A 405 21.29 -4.71 5.82
N ARG A 406 20.47 -4.31 6.80
CA ARG A 406 19.11 -4.85 6.98
C ARG A 406 18.20 -4.44 5.82
N MET A 407 18.28 -3.19 5.37
CA MET A 407 17.54 -2.73 4.20
C MET A 407 17.90 -3.53 2.94
N GLY A 408 19.19 -3.73 2.65
CA GLY A 408 19.60 -4.57 1.52
C GLY A 408 19.10 -6.01 1.63
N THR A 409 19.11 -6.58 2.84
CA THR A 409 18.53 -7.92 3.09
C THR A 409 17.02 -7.94 2.82
N GLY A 410 16.30 -6.89 3.21
CA GLY A 410 14.88 -6.73 2.87
C GLY A 410 14.63 -6.72 1.37
N MET A 411 15.43 -5.96 0.60
CA MET A 411 15.31 -5.92 -0.88
C MET A 411 15.52 -7.31 -1.51
N ALA A 412 16.52 -8.07 -1.05
CA ALA A 412 16.75 -9.44 -1.54
C ALA A 412 15.57 -10.37 -1.21
N ILE A 413 15.02 -10.28 0.00
CA ILE A 413 13.86 -11.09 0.43
C ILE A 413 12.60 -10.73 -0.39
N ALA A 414 12.39 -9.46 -0.73
CA ALA A 414 11.30 -9.04 -1.62
C ALA A 414 11.39 -9.72 -3.00
N GLY A 415 12.60 -9.87 -3.55
CA GLY A 415 12.83 -10.61 -4.80
C GLY A 415 12.37 -12.06 -4.71
N VAL A 416 12.65 -12.74 -3.59
CA VAL A 416 12.20 -14.12 -3.36
C VAL A 416 10.67 -14.23 -3.32
N ALA A 417 9.96 -13.26 -2.72
CA ALA A 417 8.50 -13.24 -2.75
C ALA A 417 7.95 -13.16 -4.18
N PHE A 418 8.58 -12.37 -5.06
CA PHE A 418 8.18 -12.23 -6.45
C PHE A 418 8.55 -13.42 -7.33
N LEU A 419 9.69 -14.08 -7.05
CA LEU A 419 9.99 -15.37 -7.68
C LEU A 419 8.91 -16.40 -7.36
N TYR A 420 8.50 -16.49 -6.08
CA TYR A 420 7.40 -17.37 -5.68
C TYR A 420 6.09 -16.97 -6.36
N ALA A 421 5.75 -15.68 -6.40
CA ALA A 421 4.54 -15.19 -7.08
C ALA A 421 4.52 -15.57 -8.57
N GLY A 422 5.66 -15.48 -9.26
CA GLY A 422 5.83 -15.91 -10.64
C GLY A 422 5.67 -17.41 -10.83
N PHE A 423 6.29 -18.23 -9.99
CA PHE A 423 6.11 -19.70 -10.02
C PHE A 423 4.67 -20.12 -9.70
N LEU A 424 4.03 -19.45 -8.73
CA LEU A 424 2.63 -19.66 -8.43
C LEU A 424 1.75 -19.31 -9.63
N ASP A 425 2.05 -18.22 -10.35
CA ASP A 425 1.30 -17.85 -11.55
C ASP A 425 1.45 -18.88 -12.68
N LEU A 426 2.67 -19.40 -12.90
CA LEU A 426 2.89 -20.51 -13.84
C LEU A 426 2.12 -21.77 -13.42
N TYR A 427 2.11 -22.07 -12.12
CA TYR A 427 1.34 -23.20 -11.59
C TYR A 427 -0.17 -23.00 -11.79
N ILE A 428 -0.68 -21.79 -11.53
CA ILE A 428 -2.06 -21.42 -11.82
C ILE A 428 -2.37 -21.65 -13.30
N GLN A 429 -1.55 -21.13 -14.21
CA GLN A 429 -1.77 -21.31 -15.65
C GLN A 429 -1.71 -22.78 -16.10
N SER A 430 -0.91 -23.61 -15.43
CA SER A 430 -0.82 -25.05 -15.74
C SER A 430 -2.07 -25.84 -15.33
N GLN A 431 -2.75 -25.42 -14.26
CA GLN A 431 -3.89 -26.14 -13.65
C GLN A 431 -5.24 -25.53 -14.02
N SER A 432 -5.29 -24.21 -14.15
CA SER A 432 -6.49 -23.51 -14.58
C SER A 432 -6.67 -23.75 -16.08
N GLY A 433 -7.91 -23.95 -16.49
CA GLY A 433 -8.30 -23.91 -17.90
C GLY A 433 -8.15 -22.51 -18.51
N LEU A 434 -7.18 -21.67 -18.10
CA LEU A 434 -6.87 -20.43 -18.80
C LEU A 434 -6.42 -20.76 -20.23
N LEU A 435 -6.97 -20.03 -21.20
CA LEU A 435 -6.44 -20.04 -22.56
C LEU A 435 -5.11 -19.28 -22.56
N LYS A 436 -4.07 -19.89 -23.12
CA LYS A 436 -2.85 -19.13 -23.45
C LYS A 436 -3.15 -18.12 -24.56
N ASN A 437 -2.25 -17.17 -24.78
CA ASN A 437 -2.42 -16.15 -25.84
C ASN A 437 -2.62 -16.77 -27.22
N ASP A 438 -2.05 -17.96 -27.45
CA ASP A 438 -2.10 -18.68 -28.72
C ASP A 438 -3.01 -19.93 -28.65
N GLU A 439 -4.01 -19.94 -27.76
CA GLU A 439 -4.96 -21.06 -27.65
C GLU A 439 -6.40 -20.57 -27.80
N ALA A 440 -7.20 -21.34 -28.53
CA ALA A 440 -8.65 -21.25 -28.55
C ALA A 440 -9.26 -22.50 -27.92
N ARG A 441 -10.43 -22.36 -27.32
CA ARG A 441 -11.13 -23.48 -26.70
C ARG A 441 -12.48 -23.64 -27.36
N ILE A 442 -12.75 -24.85 -27.82
CA ILE A 442 -14.04 -25.21 -28.37
C ILE A 442 -14.69 -26.14 -27.35
N VAL A 443 -15.91 -25.80 -26.96
CA VAL A 443 -16.75 -26.59 -26.06
C VAL A 443 -17.96 -27.02 -26.86
N ILE A 444 -18.13 -28.32 -27.06
CA ILE A 444 -19.26 -28.87 -27.79
C ILE A 444 -20.20 -29.50 -26.77
N THR A 445 -21.45 -29.04 -26.76
CA THR A 445 -22.52 -29.58 -25.92
C THR A 445 -23.41 -30.44 -26.80
N ASN A 446 -23.50 -31.73 -26.49
CA ASN A 446 -24.43 -32.63 -27.16
C ASN A 446 -25.86 -32.34 -26.64
N GLY A 447 -26.73 -31.83 -27.51
CA GLY A 447 -28.14 -31.60 -27.20
C GLY A 447 -29.07 -32.76 -27.57
N LEU A 448 -28.50 -33.86 -28.10
CA LEU A 448 -29.24 -35.01 -28.60
C LEU A 448 -29.33 -36.11 -27.53
N ASN A 449 -30.39 -36.90 -27.57
CA ASN A 449 -30.57 -38.07 -26.69
C ASN A 449 -29.76 -39.30 -27.15
N GLN A 450 -28.81 -39.13 -28.08
CA GLN A 450 -27.97 -40.18 -28.63
C GLN A 450 -26.50 -39.75 -28.65
N GLN A 451 -25.60 -40.74 -28.58
CA GLN A 451 -24.16 -40.50 -28.64
C GLN A 451 -23.76 -39.94 -30.03
N ALA A 452 -23.08 -38.80 -30.04
CA ALA A 452 -22.59 -38.17 -31.26
C ALA A 452 -21.09 -38.45 -31.45
N HIS A 453 -20.70 -38.92 -32.64
CA HIS A 453 -19.31 -39.15 -33.00
C HIS A 453 -18.76 -37.97 -33.80
N PHE A 454 -17.73 -37.33 -33.28
CA PHE A 454 -17.06 -36.22 -33.93
C PHE A 454 -15.77 -36.72 -34.54
N SER A 455 -15.53 -36.31 -35.78
CA SER A 455 -14.29 -36.54 -36.49
C SER A 455 -13.74 -35.20 -36.93
N TYR A 456 -12.51 -34.90 -36.51
CA TYR A 456 -11.78 -33.72 -36.93
C TYR A 456 -10.81 -34.12 -38.05
N PRO A 457 -11.11 -33.81 -39.33
CA PRO A 457 -10.37 -34.31 -40.48
C PRO A 457 -8.91 -33.86 -40.48
N ASP A 458 -8.64 -32.63 -40.02
CA ASP A 458 -7.32 -32.02 -40.07
C ASP A 458 -6.37 -32.56 -38.97
N ALA A 459 -6.90 -33.18 -37.92
CA ALA A 459 -6.13 -33.68 -36.76
C ALA A 459 -6.15 -35.22 -36.62
N ASN A 460 -6.87 -35.95 -37.48
CA ASN A 460 -7.09 -37.40 -37.37
C ASN A 460 -7.58 -37.83 -35.96
N GLN A 461 -8.39 -37.00 -35.31
CA GLN A 461 -8.95 -37.30 -34.00
C GLN A 461 -10.44 -37.60 -34.13
N THR A 462 -10.85 -38.73 -33.54
CA THR A 462 -12.26 -39.09 -33.38
C THR A 462 -12.59 -39.20 -31.90
N PHE A 463 -13.74 -38.67 -31.51
CA PHE A 463 -14.24 -38.75 -30.14
C PHE A 463 -15.76 -38.91 -30.14
N SER A 464 -16.29 -39.54 -29.10
CA SER A 464 -17.73 -39.74 -28.91
C SER A 464 -18.20 -38.97 -27.68
N LEU A 465 -19.33 -38.28 -27.79
CA LEU A 465 -19.86 -37.44 -26.72
C LEU A 465 -21.21 -37.94 -26.24
N ASP A 466 -21.26 -38.28 -24.95
CA ASP A 466 -22.50 -38.54 -24.22
C ASP A 466 -23.00 -37.27 -23.51
N GLU A 467 -22.08 -36.36 -23.12
CA GLU A 467 -22.36 -35.06 -22.48
C GLU A 467 -21.38 -34.00 -23.02
N ALA A 468 -21.48 -32.74 -22.55
CA ALA A 468 -20.63 -31.65 -23.02
C ALA A 468 -19.12 -31.91 -22.84
N TYR A 469 -18.35 -31.62 -23.89
CA TYR A 469 -16.91 -31.85 -23.95
C TYR A 469 -16.13 -30.62 -24.37
N SER A 470 -14.98 -30.44 -23.74
CA SER A 470 -14.07 -29.32 -24.02
C SER A 470 -12.78 -29.82 -24.62
N GLN A 471 -12.42 -29.25 -25.78
CA GLN A 471 -11.13 -29.46 -26.42
C GLN A 471 -10.39 -28.13 -26.59
N LYS A 472 -9.07 -28.17 -26.35
CA LYS A 472 -8.16 -27.04 -26.55
C LYS A 472 -7.45 -27.20 -27.89
N PHE A 473 -7.36 -26.11 -28.64
CA PHE A 473 -6.65 -26.06 -29.92
C PHE A 473 -5.61 -24.93 -29.87
N GLY A 474 -4.41 -25.19 -30.38
CA GLY A 474 -3.39 -24.15 -30.58
C GLY A 474 -3.71 -23.31 -31.82
N VAL A 475 -3.44 -22.01 -31.77
CA VAL A 475 -3.60 -21.08 -32.90
C VAL A 475 -2.63 -21.43 -34.04
N ASP A 476 -1.48 -22.05 -33.73
CA ASP A 476 -0.57 -22.59 -34.74
C ASP A 476 -1.12 -23.85 -35.46
N ASP A 477 -2.02 -24.60 -34.81
CA ASP A 477 -2.72 -25.75 -35.40
C ASP A 477 -3.91 -25.28 -36.25
N LEU A 478 -4.46 -24.11 -35.95
CA LEU A 478 -5.62 -23.50 -36.59
C LEU A 478 -5.16 -22.37 -37.53
N LYS A 479 -4.74 -22.71 -38.76
CA LYS A 479 -4.60 -21.67 -39.79
C LYS A 479 -5.93 -20.92 -39.89
N THR A 480 -5.87 -19.60 -39.88
CA THR A 480 -7.00 -18.66 -39.96
C THR A 480 -7.75 -18.73 -41.29
N ASN A 481 -8.32 -19.89 -41.63
CA ASN A 481 -9.32 -20.15 -42.67
C ASN A 481 -9.96 -21.54 -42.47
N ASP A 482 -11.28 -21.56 -42.36
CA ASP A 482 -12.25 -22.65 -42.56
C ASP A 482 -11.84 -24.08 -42.12
N HIS A 483 -12.20 -24.45 -40.88
CA HIS A 483 -12.13 -25.84 -40.43
C HIS A 483 -13.47 -26.55 -40.53
N ASN A 484 -13.47 -27.77 -41.08
CA ASN A 484 -14.65 -28.61 -41.22
C ASN A 484 -14.74 -29.63 -40.08
N LEU A 485 -15.66 -29.42 -39.15
CA LEU A 485 -16.01 -30.43 -38.15
C LEU A 485 -17.04 -31.40 -38.75
N THR A 486 -16.67 -32.67 -38.91
CA THR A 486 -17.62 -33.72 -39.31
C THR A 486 -18.25 -34.35 -38.06
N VAL A 487 -19.58 -34.34 -37.97
CA VAL A 487 -20.35 -34.96 -36.89
C VAL A 487 -21.18 -36.09 -37.48
N THR A 488 -21.02 -37.28 -36.93
CA THR A 488 -21.78 -38.48 -37.28
C THR A 488 -22.72 -38.80 -36.13
N VAL A 489 -24.02 -38.70 -36.38
CA VAL A 489 -25.08 -39.09 -35.42
C VAL A 489 -25.89 -40.20 -36.07
N GLY A 490 -25.83 -41.41 -35.50
CA GLY A 490 -26.43 -42.59 -36.12
C GLY A 490 -25.84 -42.86 -37.52
N ASN A 491 -26.66 -42.71 -38.56
CA ASN A 491 -26.28 -42.90 -39.98
C ASN A 491 -26.10 -41.57 -40.75
N SER A 492 -26.30 -40.42 -40.10
CA SER A 492 -26.27 -39.11 -40.72
C SER A 492 -24.94 -38.42 -40.45
N ASN A 493 -24.28 -37.93 -41.50
CA ASN A 493 -23.05 -37.14 -41.40
C ASN A 493 -23.36 -35.67 -41.70
N MET A 494 -23.00 -34.80 -40.78
CA MET A 494 -23.09 -33.35 -40.91
C MET A 494 -21.69 -32.74 -40.90
N THR A 495 -21.46 -31.69 -41.70
CA THR A 495 -20.20 -30.95 -41.76
C THR A 495 -20.44 -29.50 -41.44
N PHE A 496 -19.71 -28.98 -40.45
CA PHE A 496 -19.84 -27.60 -39.99
C PHE A 496 -18.54 -26.83 -40.18
N TYR A 497 -18.66 -25.57 -40.58
CA TYR A 497 -17.54 -24.64 -40.72
C TYR A 497 -17.37 -23.85 -39.42
N LEU A 498 -16.15 -23.79 -38.90
CA LEU A 498 -15.85 -23.10 -37.64
C LEU A 498 -14.90 -21.92 -37.87
N GLU A 499 -15.36 -20.71 -37.52
CA GLU A 499 -14.51 -19.53 -37.37
C GLU A 499 -14.01 -19.46 -35.93
N VAL A 500 -12.70 -19.56 -35.74
CA VAL A 500 -12.08 -19.54 -34.41
C VAL A 500 -11.28 -18.25 -34.24
N TYR A 501 -11.62 -17.50 -33.18
CA TYR A 501 -10.94 -16.26 -32.80
C TYR A 501 -10.01 -16.50 -31.61
N GLU A 502 -8.85 -15.84 -31.59
CA GLU A 502 -7.90 -15.91 -30.47
C GLU A 502 -8.58 -15.51 -29.14
N LYS A 503 -8.22 -16.19 -28.04
CA LYS A 503 -8.71 -15.94 -26.67
C LYS A 503 -10.22 -16.10 -26.44
N HIS A 504 -10.96 -16.72 -27.35
CA HIS A 504 -12.38 -16.98 -27.17
C HIS A 504 -12.67 -18.45 -26.81
N ILE A 505 -13.64 -18.64 -25.92
CA ILE A 505 -14.28 -19.94 -25.71
C ILE A 505 -15.47 -19.98 -26.66
N LEU A 506 -15.38 -20.80 -27.71
CA LEU A 506 -16.46 -21.06 -28.63
C LEU A 506 -17.32 -22.19 -28.04
N GLN A 507 -18.54 -21.85 -27.61
CA GLN A 507 -19.52 -22.86 -27.22
C GLN A 507 -20.39 -23.21 -28.43
N LEU A 508 -20.45 -24.50 -28.73
CA LEU A 508 -21.21 -25.07 -29.82
C LEU A 508 -22.27 -26.00 -29.24
N PHE A 509 -23.51 -25.85 -29.70
CA PHE A 509 -24.63 -26.66 -29.26
C PHE A 509 -25.12 -27.51 -30.44
N LEU A 510 -25.04 -28.83 -30.31
CA LEU A 510 -25.45 -29.76 -31.37
C LEU A 510 -26.97 -30.01 -31.32
N THR A 511 -27.63 -29.89 -32.48
CA THR A 511 -29.04 -30.24 -32.70
C THR A 511 -29.18 -31.12 -33.96
N GLU A 512 -30.34 -31.74 -34.20
CA GLU A 512 -30.56 -32.66 -35.34
C GLU A 512 -30.37 -32.00 -36.72
N THR A 513 -30.62 -30.69 -36.83
CA THR A 513 -30.65 -29.97 -38.11
C THR A 513 -29.52 -28.97 -38.29
N ASP A 514 -28.91 -28.49 -37.20
CA ASP A 514 -27.85 -27.49 -37.25
C ASP A 514 -26.95 -27.48 -35.99
N LEU A 515 -25.82 -26.79 -36.07
CA LEU A 515 -24.94 -26.51 -34.94
C LEU A 515 -25.11 -25.03 -34.58
N ILE A 516 -25.79 -24.75 -33.47
CA ILE A 516 -26.07 -23.37 -33.07
C ILE A 516 -24.81 -22.77 -32.45
N THR A 517 -24.26 -21.75 -33.11
CA THR A 517 -23.24 -20.87 -32.55
C THR A 517 -23.93 -19.75 -31.79
N ASN A 518 -23.74 -19.67 -30.49
CA ASN A 518 -24.19 -18.51 -29.73
C ASN A 518 -23.23 -18.22 -28.57
N ASP A 519 -22.55 -17.09 -28.70
CA ASP A 519 -21.54 -16.49 -27.83
C ASP A 519 -20.12 -17.05 -27.88
N THR A 520 -19.23 -16.17 -28.33
CA THR A 520 -17.90 -16.06 -27.77
C THR A 520 -18.01 -15.51 -26.34
N ILE A 521 -17.90 -16.36 -25.31
CA ILE A 521 -17.88 -15.88 -23.93
C ILE A 521 -16.49 -15.27 -23.68
N GLN A 522 -16.42 -13.95 -23.52
CA GLN A 522 -15.23 -13.31 -22.94
C GLN A 522 -15.01 -13.85 -21.52
N TRP A 523 -13.77 -14.21 -21.25
CA TRP A 523 -13.30 -15.03 -20.14
C TRP A 523 -13.95 -14.77 -18.76
N ALA A 524 -14.35 -15.90 -18.14
CA ALA A 524 -14.67 -16.23 -16.75
C ALA A 524 -15.48 -15.23 -15.87
N PRO A 525 -16.43 -15.71 -15.04
CA PRO A 525 -17.03 -14.88 -13.99
C PRO A 525 -15.92 -14.35 -13.08
N LYS A 526 -15.73 -13.04 -13.06
CA LYS A 526 -14.73 -12.37 -12.24
C LYS A 526 -15.09 -12.59 -10.76
N GLY A 527 -14.28 -13.36 -10.02
CA GLY A 527 -14.37 -13.54 -8.56
C GLY A 527 -15.14 -14.78 -8.06
N ASP A 528 -15.85 -14.62 -6.95
CA ASP A 528 -16.48 -15.66 -6.12
C ASP A 528 -17.74 -16.29 -6.75
N LYS A 529 -18.01 -15.96 -8.01
CA LYS A 529 -19.22 -16.34 -8.72
C LYS A 529 -18.94 -17.45 -9.73
N VAL A 530 -20.03 -18.07 -10.15
CA VAL A 530 -20.07 -19.12 -11.15
C VAL A 530 -20.95 -18.64 -12.30
N ASN A 531 -20.48 -18.84 -13.52
CA ASN A 531 -21.28 -18.52 -14.69
C ASN A 531 -22.07 -19.77 -15.05
N VAL A 532 -23.40 -19.64 -15.04
CA VAL A 532 -24.31 -20.71 -15.41
C VAL A 532 -25.13 -20.25 -16.61
N ARG A 533 -25.26 -21.17 -17.56
CA ARG A 533 -26.11 -21.02 -18.74
C ARG A 533 -26.98 -22.26 -18.86
N VAL A 534 -28.18 -22.10 -19.37
CA VAL A 534 -29.12 -23.19 -19.63
C VAL A 534 -29.33 -23.30 -21.12
N PHE A 535 -29.29 -24.53 -21.61
CA PHE A 535 -29.59 -24.89 -22.98
C PHE A 535 -30.67 -25.96 -22.97
N MET A 536 -31.73 -25.76 -23.75
CA MET A 536 -32.74 -26.77 -23.96
C MET A 536 -32.39 -27.56 -25.22
N GLY A 537 -32.02 -28.83 -25.02
CA GLY A 537 -31.75 -29.76 -26.09
C GLY A 537 -33.03 -30.25 -26.76
N GLU A 538 -32.90 -31.35 -27.50
CA GLU A 538 -34.01 -31.93 -28.23
C GLU A 538 -34.95 -32.69 -27.30
N VAL A 539 -36.21 -32.24 -27.26
CA VAL A 539 -37.26 -32.82 -26.43
C VAL A 539 -38.53 -32.95 -27.24
N SER A 540 -39.07 -34.17 -27.29
CA SER A 540 -40.27 -34.50 -28.06
C SER A 540 -41.56 -34.38 -27.23
N THR A 541 -41.42 -34.38 -25.89
CA THR A 541 -42.54 -34.46 -24.94
C THR A 541 -43.19 -33.13 -24.54
N PHE A 542 -42.55 -31.98 -24.78
CA PHE A 542 -43.06 -30.65 -24.43
C PHE A 542 -42.48 -29.56 -25.33
N SER A 543 -43.16 -28.41 -25.42
CA SER A 543 -42.76 -27.31 -26.31
C SER A 543 -41.96 -26.21 -25.61
N SER A 544 -42.19 -26.00 -24.31
CA SER A 544 -41.38 -25.12 -23.48
C SER A 544 -41.26 -25.59 -22.04
N ALA A 545 -40.22 -25.07 -21.37
CA ALA A 545 -40.00 -25.29 -19.95
C ALA A 545 -39.56 -24.00 -19.24
N ASP A 546 -39.84 -23.94 -17.95
CA ASP A 546 -39.27 -22.96 -17.03
C ASP A 546 -38.18 -23.64 -16.22
N PHE A 547 -37.02 -22.98 -16.10
CA PHE A 547 -35.89 -23.46 -15.33
C PHE A 547 -35.57 -22.50 -14.18
N SER A 548 -35.43 -23.02 -12.97
CA SER A 548 -34.98 -22.23 -11.81
C SER A 548 -33.86 -22.94 -11.05
N LEU A 549 -32.92 -22.15 -10.51
CA LEU A 549 -31.97 -22.59 -9.47
C LEU A 549 -32.33 -21.96 -8.13
N CYS A 550 -32.45 -22.81 -7.12
CA CYS A 550 -32.87 -22.43 -5.77
C CYS A 550 -31.83 -22.83 -4.73
N SER A 551 -31.72 -22.04 -3.67
CA SER A 551 -30.80 -22.31 -2.56
C SER A 551 -31.32 -23.31 -1.51
N SER A 552 -32.62 -23.67 -1.57
CA SER A 552 -33.27 -24.62 -0.67
C SER A 552 -34.02 -25.72 -1.43
N SER A 553 -34.37 -26.80 -0.74
CA SER A 553 -35.12 -27.94 -1.30
C SER A 553 -36.54 -27.61 -1.71
N ASP A 554 -37.11 -26.56 -1.13
CA ASP A 554 -38.53 -26.23 -1.29
C ASP A 554 -38.74 -25.26 -2.46
N CYS A 555 -37.66 -24.69 -3.03
CA CYS A 555 -37.66 -23.84 -4.22
C CYS A 555 -38.77 -22.76 -4.19
N SER A 556 -38.90 -22.07 -3.04
CA SER A 556 -39.85 -20.97 -2.90
C SER A 556 -39.43 -19.76 -3.74
N ASP A 557 -40.39 -18.91 -4.12
CA ASP A 557 -40.13 -17.80 -5.05
C ASP A 557 -39.08 -16.80 -4.50
N ASP A 558 -38.99 -16.66 -3.18
CA ASP A 558 -38.01 -15.79 -2.50
C ASP A 558 -36.57 -16.37 -2.50
N GLU A 559 -36.41 -17.65 -2.83
CA GLU A 559 -35.15 -18.40 -2.75
C GLU A 559 -34.57 -18.78 -4.13
N MET A 560 -35.20 -18.29 -5.21
CA MET A 560 -34.73 -18.44 -6.59
C MET A 560 -33.59 -17.44 -6.88
N GLU A 561 -32.40 -17.95 -7.21
CA GLU A 561 -31.25 -17.10 -7.61
C GLU A 561 -31.13 -16.94 -9.13
N TYR A 562 -31.67 -17.88 -9.88
CA TYR A 562 -31.68 -17.82 -11.34
C TYR A 562 -32.97 -18.43 -11.86
N HIS A 563 -33.62 -17.74 -12.79
CA HIS A 563 -34.86 -18.17 -13.40
C HIS A 563 -34.85 -17.82 -14.89
N VAL A 564 -35.28 -18.78 -15.70
CA VAL A 564 -35.47 -18.65 -17.14
C VAL A 564 -36.90 -19.08 -17.44
N GLU A 565 -37.69 -18.13 -17.91
CA GLU A 565 -39.08 -18.37 -18.33
C GLU A 565 -39.12 -18.79 -19.80
N ASN A 566 -39.95 -19.79 -20.10
CA ASN A 566 -40.35 -20.19 -21.44
C ASN A 566 -39.16 -20.47 -22.38
N ILE A 567 -38.16 -21.23 -21.90
CA ILE A 567 -37.09 -21.71 -22.77
C ILE A 567 -37.69 -22.73 -23.73
N THR A 568 -37.41 -22.55 -25.02
CA THR A 568 -37.95 -23.40 -26.10
C THR A 568 -36.87 -24.32 -26.65
N MET A 569 -37.27 -25.33 -27.42
CA MET A 569 -36.32 -26.25 -28.06
C MET A 569 -35.27 -25.48 -28.86
N ASN A 570 -34.00 -25.83 -28.65
CA ASN A 570 -32.82 -25.20 -29.27
C ASN A 570 -32.53 -23.75 -28.81
N ASP A 571 -33.23 -23.24 -27.79
CA ASP A 571 -32.98 -21.91 -27.24
C ASP A 571 -31.88 -21.94 -26.14
N ILE A 572 -31.16 -20.83 -26.03
CA ILE A 572 -30.03 -20.65 -25.12
C ILE A 572 -30.29 -19.46 -24.22
N SER A 573 -30.22 -19.68 -22.90
CA SER A 573 -30.40 -18.61 -21.94
C SER A 573 -29.22 -17.63 -21.91
N LYS A 574 -29.49 -16.39 -21.48
CA LYS A 574 -28.40 -15.46 -21.16
C LYS A 574 -27.56 -16.01 -20.00
N PRO A 575 -26.23 -15.89 -20.07
CA PRO A 575 -25.36 -16.34 -19.00
C PRO A 575 -25.64 -15.54 -17.72
N ALA A 576 -25.76 -16.22 -16.59
CA ALA A 576 -25.95 -15.60 -15.29
C ALA A 576 -24.80 -15.91 -14.35
N ASN A 577 -24.39 -14.92 -13.57
CA ASN A 577 -23.34 -15.07 -12.56
C ASN A 577 -23.98 -15.30 -11.20
N ILE A 578 -23.99 -16.55 -10.74
CA ILE A 578 -24.62 -16.95 -9.48
C ILE A 578 -23.57 -17.17 -8.37
N SER A 579 -24.03 -17.12 -7.12
CA SER A 579 -23.17 -17.31 -5.95
C SER A 579 -22.79 -18.79 -5.76
N ILE A 580 -21.69 -19.10 -5.07
CA ILE A 580 -21.31 -20.50 -4.79
C ILE A 580 -22.11 -21.00 -3.59
N LYS A 581 -23.13 -21.83 -3.87
CA LYS A 581 -23.97 -22.50 -2.87
C LYS A 581 -24.32 -23.91 -3.33
N ARG A 582 -24.97 -24.68 -2.44
CA ARG A 582 -25.69 -25.88 -2.85
C ARG A 582 -27.00 -25.46 -3.49
N TYR A 583 -27.23 -25.91 -4.71
CA TYR A 583 -28.43 -25.58 -5.45
C TYR A 583 -29.29 -26.81 -5.68
N TYR A 584 -30.59 -26.55 -5.65
CA TYR A 584 -31.61 -27.42 -6.21
C TYR A 584 -32.06 -26.79 -7.52
N TYR A 585 -32.33 -27.62 -8.52
CA TYR A 585 -32.88 -27.14 -9.78
C TYR A 585 -34.35 -27.52 -9.86
N ARG A 586 -35.16 -26.60 -10.40
CA ARG A 586 -36.59 -26.77 -10.67
C ARG A 586 -36.80 -26.70 -12.17
N ILE A 587 -37.40 -27.74 -12.75
CA ILE A 587 -37.87 -27.73 -14.14
C ILE A 587 -39.38 -27.87 -14.12
N GLN A 588 -40.07 -26.91 -14.72
CA GLN A 588 -41.52 -26.94 -14.87
C GLN A 588 -41.84 -26.95 -16.37
N THR A 589 -42.45 -28.04 -16.84
CA THR A 589 -42.80 -28.21 -18.25
C THR A 589 -44.25 -27.78 -18.52
N ASP A 590 -44.56 -27.42 -19.76
CA ASP A 590 -45.95 -27.19 -20.21
C ASP A 590 -46.83 -28.46 -20.18
N ASN A 591 -46.21 -29.65 -20.14
CA ASN A 591 -46.88 -30.94 -20.11
C ASN A 591 -47.29 -31.35 -18.69
N GLU A 592 -48.60 -31.42 -18.45
CA GLU A 592 -49.21 -31.75 -17.14
C GLU A 592 -48.82 -33.15 -16.60
N THR A 593 -48.35 -34.06 -17.46
CA THR A 593 -47.99 -35.44 -17.06
C THR A 593 -46.61 -35.57 -16.43
N ILE A 594 -45.68 -34.69 -16.79
CA ILE A 594 -44.30 -34.66 -16.26
C ILE A 594 -44.24 -33.81 -14.99
N GLY A 595 -45.02 -32.72 -14.95
CA GLY A 595 -45.14 -31.85 -13.78
C GLY A 595 -43.85 -31.10 -13.44
N THR A 596 -43.68 -30.77 -12.15
CA THR A 596 -42.53 -30.01 -11.65
C THR A 596 -41.48 -30.95 -11.06
N ILE A 597 -40.26 -30.91 -11.57
CA ILE A 597 -39.12 -31.72 -11.07
C ILE A 597 -38.23 -30.83 -10.22
N ILE A 598 -37.99 -31.24 -8.97
CA ILE A 598 -37.01 -30.61 -8.08
C ILE A 598 -35.98 -31.67 -7.66
N LYS A 599 -34.71 -31.44 -7.98
CA LYS A 599 -33.61 -32.34 -7.64
C LYS A 599 -32.39 -31.55 -7.17
N GLU A 600 -31.57 -32.16 -6.33
CA GLU A 600 -30.28 -31.60 -5.92
C GLU A 600 -29.30 -31.65 -7.09
N LEU A 601 -28.55 -30.56 -7.29
CA LEU A 601 -27.53 -30.49 -8.33
C LEU A 601 -26.36 -31.43 -7.96
N PRO A 602 -25.99 -32.42 -8.80
CA PRO A 602 -25.08 -33.50 -8.42
C PRO A 602 -23.60 -33.08 -8.23
N LYS A 603 -23.21 -31.87 -8.64
CA LYS A 603 -21.85 -31.32 -8.45
C LYS A 603 -21.94 -29.92 -7.84
N GLU A 604 -21.22 -29.69 -6.75
CA GLU A 604 -21.08 -28.36 -6.16
C GLU A 604 -20.39 -27.42 -7.17
N LEU A 605 -21.07 -26.31 -7.50
CA LEU A 605 -20.55 -25.28 -8.39
C LEU A 605 -19.35 -24.61 -7.75
N ARG A 606 -18.22 -24.59 -8.45
CA ARG A 606 -16.95 -24.02 -7.96
C ARG A 606 -16.58 -22.74 -8.72
N SER A 607 -15.97 -21.79 -8.00
CA SER A 607 -15.51 -20.47 -8.49
C SER A 607 -14.70 -20.58 -9.78
N GLY A 608 -14.90 -19.63 -10.71
CA GLY A 608 -14.19 -19.55 -11.98
C GLY A 608 -14.64 -20.58 -13.05
N GLY A 609 -15.53 -21.50 -12.69
CA GLY A 609 -16.13 -22.45 -13.64
C GLY A 609 -17.23 -21.79 -14.47
N ILE A 610 -17.33 -22.22 -15.73
CA ILE A 610 -18.46 -21.93 -16.61
C ILE A 610 -19.21 -23.24 -16.81
N TYR A 611 -20.47 -23.28 -16.38
CA TYR A 611 -21.31 -24.47 -16.40
C TYR A 611 -22.44 -24.27 -17.38
N THR A 612 -22.62 -25.25 -18.25
CA THR A 612 -23.73 -25.33 -19.19
C THR A 612 -24.66 -26.42 -18.68
N MET A 613 -25.87 -26.04 -18.30
CA MET A 613 -26.91 -26.94 -17.87
C MET A 613 -27.79 -27.28 -19.07
N THR A 614 -27.79 -28.54 -19.47
CA THR A 614 -28.52 -29.02 -20.64
C THR A 614 -29.74 -29.81 -20.19
N ILE A 615 -30.92 -29.36 -20.62
CA ILE A 615 -32.19 -30.06 -20.41
C ILE A 615 -32.37 -31.02 -21.58
N VAL A 616 -32.45 -32.32 -21.28
CA VAL A 616 -32.62 -33.40 -22.27
C VAL A 616 -33.66 -34.41 -21.79
N GLU A 617 -34.30 -35.07 -22.74
CA GLU A 617 -35.32 -36.08 -22.47
C GLU A 617 -34.67 -37.37 -21.98
N ASP A 618 -35.17 -37.93 -20.89
CA ASP A 618 -34.71 -39.20 -20.33
C ASP A 618 -35.42 -40.38 -20.99
N SER A 619 -34.75 -41.54 -21.01
CA SER A 619 -35.22 -42.80 -21.58
C SER A 619 -36.57 -43.31 -21.06
N ASP A 620 -37.02 -42.84 -19.89
CA ASP A 620 -38.32 -43.15 -19.27
C ASP A 620 -39.41 -42.08 -19.55
N ASN A 621 -39.32 -41.30 -20.64
CA ASN A 621 -40.17 -40.13 -20.94
C ASN A 621 -40.11 -39.04 -19.85
N GLY A 622 -39.01 -38.98 -19.11
CA GLY A 622 -38.76 -37.98 -18.07
C GLY A 622 -37.88 -36.83 -18.58
N VAL A 623 -37.56 -35.88 -17.69
CA VAL A 623 -36.57 -34.83 -17.98
C VAL A 623 -35.35 -35.03 -17.09
N SER A 624 -34.19 -35.02 -17.72
CA SER A 624 -32.89 -35.05 -17.03
C SER A 624 -32.14 -33.74 -17.25
N LEU A 625 -31.37 -33.34 -16.23
CA LEU A 625 -30.46 -32.21 -16.33
C LEU A 625 -29.04 -32.78 -16.43
N GLN A 626 -28.42 -32.61 -17.59
CA GLN A 626 -27.00 -32.90 -17.77
C GLN A 626 -26.19 -31.63 -17.52
N SER A 627 -25.11 -31.72 -16.76
CA SER A 627 -24.25 -30.56 -16.46
C SER A 627 -22.91 -30.68 -17.17
N GLY A 628 -22.70 -29.84 -18.18
CA GLY A 628 -21.44 -29.68 -18.90
C GLY A 628 -20.52 -28.65 -18.27
N LEU A 629 -19.21 -28.90 -18.27
CA LEU A 629 -18.20 -27.91 -17.88
C LEU A 629 -17.57 -27.29 -19.14
N ALA A 630 -17.88 -26.03 -19.41
CA ALA A 630 -17.22 -25.28 -20.48
C ALA A 630 -15.83 -24.76 -20.07
N ASN A 631 -15.65 -24.48 -18.78
CA ASN A 631 -14.35 -24.19 -18.20
C ASN A 631 -14.17 -24.88 -16.85
N SER A 632 -13.00 -25.47 -16.63
CA SER A 632 -12.63 -26.06 -15.34
C SER A 632 -12.62 -24.97 -14.25
N PRO A 633 -13.24 -25.20 -13.09
CA PRO A 633 -13.21 -24.25 -12.00
C PRO A 633 -11.80 -24.08 -11.41
N ASN A 634 -11.60 -23.01 -10.66
CA ASN A 634 -10.36 -22.75 -9.92
C ASN A 634 -10.13 -23.90 -8.92
N SER A 635 -9.04 -24.65 -9.10
CA SER A 635 -8.70 -25.81 -8.26
C SER A 635 -7.67 -25.48 -7.18
N ILE A 636 -6.84 -24.45 -7.39
CA ILE A 636 -5.74 -24.09 -6.50
C ILE A 636 -6.27 -23.20 -5.39
N SER A 637 -5.97 -23.55 -4.15
CA SER A 637 -6.40 -22.79 -2.98
C SER A 637 -5.75 -21.40 -2.91
N ILE A 638 -6.53 -20.40 -2.48
CA ILE A 638 -6.06 -19.03 -2.20
C ILE A 638 -4.95 -18.98 -1.15
N PHE A 639 -4.87 -19.98 -0.26
CA PHE A 639 -3.81 -20.07 0.75
C PHE A 639 -2.41 -20.24 0.16
N MET A 640 -2.28 -20.62 -1.12
CA MET A 640 -0.99 -20.66 -1.80
C MET A 640 -0.33 -19.27 -1.90
N GLN A 641 -1.08 -18.18 -1.67
CA GLN A 641 -0.53 -16.82 -1.58
C GLN A 641 0.06 -16.50 -0.20
N VAL A 642 -0.28 -17.25 0.86
CA VAL A 642 0.20 -16.98 2.23
C VAL A 642 1.74 -16.95 2.32
N PRO A 643 2.50 -17.89 1.71
CA PRO A 643 3.96 -17.85 1.76
C PRO A 643 4.58 -16.56 1.20
N MET A 644 4.08 -16.04 0.07
CA MET A 644 4.61 -14.78 -0.47
C MET A 644 4.27 -13.56 0.41
N TYR A 645 3.09 -13.54 1.06
CA TYR A 645 2.76 -12.51 2.04
C TYR A 645 3.67 -12.58 3.27
N VAL A 646 3.96 -13.78 3.79
CA VAL A 646 4.93 -13.96 4.88
C VAL A 646 6.30 -13.39 4.51
N ILE A 647 6.79 -13.72 3.31
CA ILE A 647 8.10 -13.28 2.83
C ILE A 647 8.13 -11.75 2.62
N ILE A 648 7.13 -11.17 1.97
CA ILE A 648 7.09 -9.73 1.71
C ILE A 648 6.91 -8.91 2.99
N THR A 649 6.15 -9.39 3.98
CA THR A 649 6.01 -8.69 5.27
C THR A 649 7.31 -8.72 6.08
N ALA A 650 8.02 -9.86 6.10
CA ALA A 650 9.35 -9.94 6.72
C ALA A 650 10.35 -8.97 6.06
N SER A 651 10.27 -8.87 4.73
CA SER A 651 11.02 -7.91 3.92
C SER A 651 10.65 -6.45 4.26
N GLU A 652 9.36 -6.13 4.41
CA GLU A 652 8.86 -4.80 4.80
C GLU A 652 9.45 -4.34 6.14
N ILE A 653 9.49 -5.22 7.14
CA ILE A 653 10.06 -4.89 8.46
C ILE A 653 11.55 -4.55 8.35
N LEU A 654 12.31 -5.36 7.59
CA LEU A 654 13.74 -5.15 7.39
C LEU A 654 14.06 -3.91 6.55
N PHE A 655 13.18 -3.56 5.60
CA PHE A 655 13.39 -2.45 4.68
C PHE A 655 12.76 -1.13 5.15
N SER A 656 11.44 -1.11 5.32
CA SER A 656 10.66 0.12 5.52
C SER A 656 10.86 0.70 6.92
N ILE A 657 10.71 -0.11 7.98
CA ILE A 657 10.87 0.35 9.37
C ILE A 657 12.32 0.78 9.60
N THR A 658 13.28 -0.04 9.19
CA THR A 658 14.71 0.29 9.32
C THR A 658 15.11 1.48 8.43
N GLY A 659 14.52 1.62 7.25
CA GLY A 659 14.76 2.72 6.33
C GLY A 659 14.28 4.06 6.88
N LEU A 660 13.11 4.09 7.50
CA LEU A 660 12.60 5.26 8.21
C LEU A 660 13.49 5.64 9.41
N GLU A 661 13.96 4.65 10.18
CA GLU A 661 14.91 4.88 11.28
C GLU A 661 16.24 5.46 10.77
N PHE A 662 16.77 4.91 9.67
CA PHE A 662 17.97 5.41 9.00
C PHE A 662 17.78 6.86 8.50
N ALA A 663 16.70 7.11 7.78
CA ALA A 663 16.36 8.43 7.25
C ALA A 663 16.25 9.47 8.37
N TYR A 664 15.66 9.10 9.52
CA TYR A 664 15.49 9.97 10.67
C TYR A 664 16.79 10.22 11.44
N SER A 665 17.62 9.18 11.60
CA SER A 665 18.87 9.25 12.40
C SER A 665 20.02 9.93 11.65
N GLN A 666 20.05 9.85 10.32
CA GLN A 666 21.12 10.44 9.51
C GLN A 666 20.76 11.80 8.91
N ALA A 667 19.49 12.23 8.98
CA ALA A 667 19.08 13.55 8.53
C ALA A 667 19.46 14.66 9.54
N PRO A 668 19.87 15.85 9.05
CA PRO A 668 20.11 16.99 9.92
C PRO A 668 18.82 17.45 10.59
N VAL A 669 18.91 17.94 11.82
CA VAL A 669 17.76 18.30 12.67
C VAL A 669 16.83 19.31 11.98
N SER A 670 17.41 20.23 11.20
CA SER A 670 16.71 21.27 10.44
C SER A 670 15.93 20.75 9.22
N MET A 671 16.27 19.56 8.68
CA MET A 671 15.71 19.04 7.41
C MET A 671 15.08 17.65 7.52
N LYS A 672 14.75 17.18 8.73
CA LYS A 672 14.11 15.87 8.94
C LYS A 672 12.80 15.71 8.14
N SER A 673 11.97 16.75 8.11
CA SER A 673 10.71 16.75 7.34
C SER A 673 10.94 16.62 5.83
N LEU A 674 11.97 17.30 5.30
CA LEU A 674 12.36 17.22 3.89
C LEU A 674 12.89 15.81 3.54
N CYS A 675 13.67 15.19 4.43
CA CYS A 675 14.12 13.81 4.28
C CYS A 675 12.94 12.83 4.23
N THR A 676 11.96 12.96 5.14
CA THR A 676 10.75 12.13 5.13
C THR A 676 9.90 12.34 3.87
N ALA A 677 9.77 13.58 3.39
CA ALA A 677 9.07 13.87 2.14
C ALA A 677 9.76 13.21 0.94
N ALA A 678 11.09 13.25 0.90
CA ALA A 678 11.87 12.56 -0.14
C ALA A 678 11.74 11.04 -0.04
N TRP A 679 11.63 10.47 1.16
CA TRP A 679 11.31 9.05 1.35
C TRP A 679 9.95 8.69 0.74
N LEU A 680 8.89 9.46 1.04
CA LEU A 680 7.57 9.24 0.44
C LEU A 680 7.59 9.37 -1.10
N LEU A 681 8.42 10.26 -1.63
CA LEU A 681 8.60 10.42 -3.07
C LEU A 681 9.19 9.15 -3.72
N THR A 682 10.00 8.36 -3.01
CA THR A 682 10.49 7.08 -3.53
C THR A 682 9.37 6.09 -3.79
N VAL A 683 8.28 6.14 -3.02
CA VAL A 683 7.08 5.31 -3.24
C VAL A 683 6.45 5.69 -4.58
N ALA A 684 6.21 6.99 -4.78
CA ALA A 684 5.65 7.50 -6.04
C ALA A 684 6.50 7.13 -7.26
N PHE A 685 7.84 7.19 -7.16
CA PHE A 685 8.70 6.74 -8.26
C PHE A 685 8.63 5.22 -8.50
N GLY A 686 8.45 4.42 -7.44
CA GLY A 686 8.28 2.98 -7.54
C GLY A 686 6.99 2.62 -8.28
N ASP A 687 5.86 3.19 -7.86
CA ASP A 687 4.58 3.00 -8.55
C ASP A 687 4.62 3.50 -10.01
N MET A 688 5.38 4.57 -10.28
CA MET A 688 5.55 5.07 -11.66
C MET A 688 6.23 4.05 -12.57
N VAL A 689 7.19 3.26 -12.05
CA VAL A 689 7.79 2.13 -12.80
C VAL A 689 6.72 1.09 -13.13
N VAL A 690 5.83 0.77 -12.18
CA VAL A 690 4.74 -0.19 -12.42
C VAL A 690 3.77 0.31 -13.49
N VAL A 691 3.40 1.60 -13.46
CA VAL A 691 2.56 2.21 -14.50
C VAL A 691 3.19 2.08 -15.88
N ILE A 692 4.48 2.41 -16.02
CA ILE A 692 5.19 2.31 -17.31
C ILE A 692 5.20 0.88 -17.83
N ILE A 693 5.48 -0.11 -16.98
CA ILE A 693 5.50 -1.52 -17.38
C ILE A 693 4.10 -2.01 -17.77
N ALA A 694 3.07 -1.67 -16.99
CA ALA A 694 1.69 -2.07 -17.28
C ALA A 694 1.17 -1.49 -18.61
N GLU A 695 1.34 -0.18 -18.85
CA GLU A 695 0.92 0.50 -20.08
C GLU A 695 1.71 0.05 -21.31
N SER A 696 2.99 -0.28 -21.13
CA SER A 696 3.82 -0.73 -22.24
C SER A 696 3.38 -2.08 -22.81
N SER A 697 2.57 -2.86 -22.07
CA SER A 697 2.10 -4.20 -22.47
C SER A 697 3.21 -5.15 -22.94
N ILE A 698 4.45 -4.93 -22.48
CA ILE A 698 5.64 -5.68 -22.92
C ILE A 698 5.50 -7.19 -22.61
N PHE A 699 4.84 -7.52 -21.51
CA PHE A 699 4.64 -8.91 -21.10
C PHE A 699 3.22 -9.36 -21.42
N SER A 700 3.12 -10.38 -22.26
CA SER A 700 1.84 -11.02 -22.59
C SER A 700 1.36 -11.98 -21.50
N ASN A 701 2.23 -12.31 -20.54
CA ASN A 701 1.97 -13.24 -19.44
C ASN A 701 2.42 -12.63 -18.11
N GLN A 702 1.53 -12.62 -17.13
CA GLN A 702 1.74 -12.04 -15.81
C GLN A 702 2.90 -12.70 -15.02
N ALA A 703 3.18 -13.98 -15.25
CA ALA A 703 4.31 -14.67 -14.63
C ALA A 703 5.65 -14.02 -15.02
N TYR A 704 5.83 -13.64 -16.29
CA TYR A 704 7.05 -12.99 -16.76
C TYR A 704 7.21 -11.59 -16.18
N GLU A 705 6.12 -10.87 -15.96
CA GLU A 705 6.14 -9.59 -15.25
C GLU A 705 6.67 -9.77 -13.81
N PHE A 706 6.20 -10.79 -13.08
CA PHE A 706 6.71 -11.09 -11.74
C PHE A 706 8.21 -11.44 -11.74
N PHE A 707 8.67 -12.26 -12.70
CA PHE A 707 10.11 -12.57 -12.83
C PHE A 707 10.95 -11.35 -13.21
N PHE A 708 10.43 -10.46 -14.05
CA PHE A 708 11.07 -9.19 -14.38
C PHE A 708 11.27 -8.33 -13.13
N PHE A 709 10.22 -8.15 -12.32
CA PHE A 709 10.33 -7.40 -11.06
C PHE A 709 11.28 -8.07 -10.06
N ALA A 710 11.29 -9.41 -9.97
CA ALA A 710 12.23 -10.15 -9.14
C ALA A 710 13.70 -9.92 -9.56
N ALA A 711 13.99 -9.91 -10.87
CA ALA A 711 15.32 -9.61 -11.37
C ALA A 711 15.71 -8.14 -11.14
N ALA A 712 14.77 -7.22 -11.37
CA ALA A 712 15.00 -5.79 -11.21
C ALA A 712 15.32 -5.40 -9.76
N ILE A 713 14.61 -5.97 -8.77
CA ILE A 713 14.92 -5.73 -7.36
C ILE A 713 16.27 -6.31 -6.95
N GLU A 714 16.68 -7.44 -7.50
CA GLU A 714 17.99 -8.03 -7.17
C GLU A 714 19.14 -7.18 -7.73
N ILE A 715 19.01 -6.67 -8.95
CA ILE A 715 19.96 -5.69 -9.51
C ILE A 715 20.00 -4.43 -8.63
N SER A 716 18.83 -3.91 -8.23
CA SER A 716 18.73 -2.75 -7.34
C SER A 716 19.36 -3.03 -5.96
N CYS A 717 19.18 -4.25 -5.43
CA CYS A 717 19.79 -4.72 -4.19
C CYS A 717 21.32 -4.73 -4.28
N ILE A 718 21.89 -5.28 -5.36
CA ILE A 718 23.34 -5.30 -5.58
C ILE A 718 23.90 -3.87 -5.59
N VAL A 719 23.26 -2.97 -6.33
CA VAL A 719 23.64 -1.55 -6.38
C VAL A 719 23.55 -0.92 -4.98
N PHE A 720 22.46 -1.16 -4.26
CA PHE A 720 22.25 -0.63 -2.90
C PHE A 720 23.30 -1.15 -1.91
N VAL A 721 23.66 -2.43 -1.97
CA VAL A 721 24.69 -3.03 -1.12
C VAL A 721 26.05 -2.41 -1.40
N ILE A 722 26.42 -2.22 -2.67
CA ILE A 722 27.66 -1.54 -3.06
C ILE A 722 27.66 -0.10 -2.50
N MET A 723 26.58 0.66 -2.71
CA MET A 723 26.45 2.02 -2.17
C MET A 723 26.54 2.04 -0.65
N SER A 724 25.94 1.07 0.03
CA SER A 724 25.94 0.96 1.50
C SER A 724 27.34 0.72 2.06
N TYR A 725 28.20 0.00 1.33
CA TYR A 725 29.57 -0.26 1.73
C TYR A 725 30.40 1.03 1.79
N PHE A 726 30.18 1.95 0.84
CA PHE A 726 30.84 3.25 0.80
C PHE A 726 30.20 4.31 1.70
N TYR A 727 29.05 4.02 2.30
CA TYR A 727 28.33 4.97 3.15
C TYR A 727 29.00 5.10 4.53
N LYS A 728 29.46 6.32 4.86
CA LYS A 728 29.98 6.66 6.20
C LYS A 728 28.87 7.21 7.09
N TYR A 729 28.54 6.50 8.15
CA TYR A 729 27.56 6.94 9.15
C TYR A 729 28.05 8.18 9.90
N VAL A 730 27.11 9.06 10.24
CA VAL A 730 27.33 10.26 11.06
C VAL A 730 26.70 10.04 12.43
N ASP A 731 27.46 10.31 13.50
CA ASP A 731 26.99 10.14 14.86
C ASP A 731 25.93 11.17 15.23
N PRO A 732 24.75 10.77 15.76
CA PRO A 732 23.66 11.69 16.08
C PRO A 732 24.04 12.81 17.06
N SER A 733 24.99 12.57 17.97
CA SER A 733 25.47 13.57 18.94
C SER A 733 26.15 14.77 18.26
N THR A 734 26.86 14.53 17.15
CA THR A 734 27.49 15.61 16.38
C THR A 734 26.46 16.53 15.71
N LEU A 735 25.31 15.96 15.31
CA LEU A 735 24.20 16.72 14.74
C LEU A 735 23.52 17.59 15.80
N LEU A 736 23.37 17.09 17.03
CA LEU A 736 22.75 17.81 18.15
C LEU A 736 23.64 18.94 18.71
N VAL A 737 24.95 18.71 18.84
CA VAL A 737 25.89 19.76 19.27
C VAL A 737 25.91 20.94 18.28
N SER A 738 25.68 20.67 17.00
CA SER A 738 25.54 21.73 16.01
C SER A 738 24.26 22.56 16.22
N SER A 739 23.15 21.96 16.66
CA SER A 739 21.88 22.67 16.90
C SER A 739 21.86 23.46 18.20
N ASP A 740 22.48 22.96 19.27
CA ASP A 740 22.50 23.67 20.56
C ASP A 740 23.32 24.95 20.48
N LYS A 741 24.43 24.94 19.72
CA LYS A 741 25.23 26.14 19.45
C LYS A 741 24.44 27.23 18.72
N ASP A 742 23.49 26.86 17.86
CA ASP A 742 22.63 27.83 17.18
C ASP A 742 21.52 28.36 18.08
N ALA A 743 20.94 27.52 18.95
CA ALA A 743 19.98 27.98 19.92
C ALA A 743 20.62 29.03 20.84
N SER A 744 21.87 28.80 21.29
CA SER A 744 22.63 29.78 22.06
C SER A 744 23.00 31.04 21.27
N ASN A 745 23.38 30.93 19.99
CA ASN A 745 23.73 32.09 19.17
C ASN A 745 22.51 32.96 18.81
N ASN A 746 21.37 32.34 18.48
CA ASN A 746 20.12 33.06 18.21
C ASN A 746 19.54 33.71 19.47
N LEU A 747 19.71 33.11 20.65
CA LEU A 747 19.37 33.73 21.94
C LEU A 747 20.26 34.94 22.24
N ASN A 748 21.55 34.89 21.87
CA ASN A 748 22.49 35.99 22.02
C ASN A 748 22.22 37.13 21.01
N GLU A 749 21.86 36.82 19.76
CA GLU A 749 21.42 37.81 18.78
C GLU A 749 20.09 38.47 19.17
N SER A 750 19.12 37.71 19.70
CA SER A 750 17.86 38.27 20.21
C SER A 750 18.04 39.14 21.46
N LYS A 751 19.06 38.86 22.29
CA LYS A 751 19.43 39.73 23.42
C LYS A 751 20.16 40.98 22.93
N ASN A 752 21.06 40.86 21.96
CA ASN A 752 21.76 42.00 21.36
C ASN A 752 20.80 42.90 20.56
N SER A 753 19.78 42.37 19.89
CA SER A 753 18.78 43.20 19.19
C SER A 753 17.86 43.96 20.14
N LYS A 754 17.67 43.47 21.38
CA LYS A 754 16.95 44.20 22.44
C LYS A 754 17.83 45.25 23.13
N LEU A 755 19.13 45.00 23.25
CA LEU A 755 20.09 45.98 23.77
C LEU A 755 20.32 47.15 22.80
N VAL A 756 20.26 46.92 21.49
CA VAL A 756 20.36 48.00 20.49
C VAL A 756 19.08 48.84 20.39
N SER A 757 17.90 48.29 20.71
CA SER A 757 16.64 49.06 20.70
C SER A 757 16.45 49.95 21.93
N ASP A 758 17.19 49.73 23.02
CA ASP A 758 17.06 50.52 24.25
C ASP A 758 18.04 51.72 24.30
N ASP A 759 19.09 51.74 23.46
CA ASP A 759 20.08 52.83 23.38
C ASP A 759 19.74 53.93 22.36
N GLU A 760 18.71 53.77 21.51
CA GLU A 760 18.24 54.82 20.57
C GLU A 760 17.19 55.77 21.16
N ALA A 761 16.81 55.60 22.44
CA ALA A 761 15.79 56.41 23.11
C ALA A 761 16.36 57.34 24.18
N LYS A 762 17.42 58.10 23.89
CA LYS A 762 17.88 59.27 24.68
C LYS A 762 18.85 60.15 23.90
N GLY A 763 18.36 61.26 23.36
CA GLY A 763 19.19 62.29 22.73
C GLY A 763 18.40 63.23 21.82
N GLU A 764 17.76 64.24 22.42
CA GLU A 764 16.99 65.28 21.74
C GLU A 764 17.87 66.33 21.00
N THR A 765 17.35 66.75 19.83
CA THR A 765 17.33 68.11 19.24
C THR A 765 18.63 68.85 18.86
N GLY A 766 18.72 69.29 17.60
CA GLY A 766 19.70 70.30 17.17
C GLY A 766 19.89 70.50 15.65
N THR A 767 18.94 71.19 15.01
CA THR A 767 19.02 72.19 13.93
C THR A 767 20.26 72.39 13.00
N TYR A 768 19.96 72.67 11.72
CA TYR A 768 20.64 73.50 10.68
C TYR A 768 21.56 72.89 9.59
N THR A 769 21.01 72.86 8.36
CA THR A 769 21.48 73.40 7.04
C THR A 769 22.94 73.32 6.52
N LYS A 770 23.03 72.79 5.27
CA LYS A 770 23.76 73.24 4.04
C LYS A 770 25.30 73.37 3.99
N GLN A 771 25.80 73.03 2.78
CA GLN A 771 26.98 73.50 2.01
C GLN A 771 28.30 72.70 2.03
N LEU A 772 28.53 72.04 0.89
CA LEU A 772 29.64 72.20 -0.08
C LEU A 772 31.04 72.72 0.37
N ASP A 773 32.04 72.01 -0.18
CA ASP A 773 33.35 72.45 -0.72
C ASP A 773 34.67 72.13 0.02
N HIS A 774 35.48 71.35 -0.73
CA HIS A 774 36.89 71.54 -1.12
C HIS A 774 38.11 71.01 -0.32
N CYS A 775 38.88 70.21 -1.10
CA CYS A 775 40.33 70.26 -1.40
C CYS A 775 41.37 69.50 -0.55
N GLU A 776 41.86 68.41 -1.19
CA GLU A 776 43.22 68.19 -1.73
C GLU A 776 44.49 68.01 -0.86
N ASP A 777 45.16 66.91 -1.22
CA ASP A 777 46.60 66.66 -1.39
C ASP A 777 47.55 66.30 -0.22
N GLY A 778 48.26 65.17 -0.43
CA GLY A 778 49.45 64.77 0.31
C GLY A 778 49.88 63.30 0.09
N LYS A 779 50.61 63.04 -1.01
CA LYS A 779 51.39 61.80 -1.26
C LYS A 779 52.49 61.60 -0.21
N VAL A 780 52.92 60.34 0.00
CA VAL A 780 54.32 59.85 -0.14
C VAL A 780 54.43 58.41 0.41
N SER A 781 54.99 57.52 -0.41
CA SER A 781 55.58 56.23 -0.04
C SER A 781 57.10 56.37 0.05
N ILE A 782 57.78 55.54 0.86
CA ILE A 782 59.15 55.00 0.71
C ILE A 782 59.48 54.10 1.94
N SER A 783 59.98 52.88 1.70
CA SER A 783 60.69 52.02 2.68
C SER A 783 62.19 52.35 2.75
N PRO A 784 62.97 51.86 3.73
CA PRO A 784 63.85 50.73 3.38
C PRO A 784 64.19 49.73 4.51
N HIS A 785 64.67 48.56 4.03
CA HIS A 785 65.38 47.42 4.63
C HIS A 785 66.28 47.65 5.87
N CYS A 786 66.45 46.58 6.65
CA CYS A 786 67.76 46.03 7.08
C CYS A 786 67.65 44.52 7.41
N ASP A 787 68.46 43.70 6.73
CA ASP A 787 69.03 42.39 7.14
C ASP A 787 70.54 42.51 6.81
N PRO A 788 71.49 41.84 7.51
CA PRO A 788 71.90 40.48 7.10
C PRO A 788 72.56 39.55 8.17
N ALA A 789 72.50 38.23 7.90
CA ALA A 789 73.64 37.28 7.76
C ALA A 789 73.42 35.87 8.39
N PRO A 790 73.65 34.77 7.63
CA PRO A 790 73.54 33.37 8.07
C PRO A 790 74.88 32.58 8.04
N GLU A 791 74.95 31.47 8.80
CA GLU A 791 75.85 30.29 8.65
C GLU A 791 75.12 29.11 9.34
N GLY A 792 75.02 27.85 8.90
CA GLY A 792 75.53 27.05 7.79
C GLY A 792 75.27 25.55 8.12
N LEU A 793 75.38 24.67 7.10
CA LEU A 793 75.49 23.19 7.11
C LEU A 793 74.24 22.32 6.84
N ASP A 794 74.01 22.07 5.55
CA ASP A 794 74.12 20.77 4.82
C ASP A 794 73.66 19.46 5.49
N TYR A 795 72.75 18.73 4.83
CA TYR A 795 73.10 17.65 3.90
C TYR A 795 71.86 17.09 3.14
N GLU A 796 71.97 17.15 1.81
CA GLU A 796 71.52 16.25 0.74
C GLU A 796 71.32 14.75 1.11
N SER A 797 70.61 13.89 0.39
CA SER A 797 69.93 13.93 -0.92
C SER A 797 69.15 12.61 -1.15
N GLU A 798 68.18 12.69 -2.08
CA GLU A 798 67.84 11.71 -3.17
C GLU A 798 67.48 10.25 -2.80
N LEU A 799 66.40 9.66 -3.32
CA LEU A 799 65.94 9.64 -4.72
C LEU A 799 64.44 9.36 -4.82
#